data_AF-A0A3N5TV32-F1
#
_entry.id   AF-A0A3N5TV32-F1
#
_cell.length_a   1.000
_cell.length_b   1.000
_cell.length_c   1.000
_cell.angle_alpha   90.00
_cell.angle_beta   90.00
_cell.angle_gamma   90.00
#
_symmetry.space_group_name_H-M   'P 1'
#
loop_
_entity.id
_entity.type
_entity.pdbx_description
1 polymer ?
#
loop_
_entity_poly.entity_id
_entity_poly.type
_entity_poly.pdbx_seq_one_letter_code
_entity_poly.pdbx_strand_id
1 'polypeptide(L)'
;SGDTVEDGIEADVIDSLYKNADGVCAVGSVKPNIGHTGSASGIASLIKSALCLYHETIPPLLNFRESRYGISSGLHFPVSPQFWYRNRIDGPRRLCAASITRDGNCMHVLLEGHEYQKSSEMPAKASTEQSIQLVCRKTALFVAEGRTKNELLEKLDGLLGSVDESINIHDCGLRWFADNKPNFSNKCAISIVAADTFGLRRFIAEAKSAVDTNIRKRMNGHGGICYSPEPLGSREKIAFVFPGSGNHYIGMGRGIGIYFPEILKKMDRKAKRLKTQIVPECFVPWRNSWKEGWENDARDKIASNPLNMIFGQVLYGEIISALVTGFGIRPSAVIGYSLGESAGNFATNLWPDHEEMLKRMTKTDLFTTQLAGPCNSIRKAWNISSGEDFKWCAAMVNRPSGDVRKTLDAFPRTRLLIVNTPDECVIGGARKDIEKVITKLKCEAVFLEGVVTVHCDAVNPVAGRYRSLHLFPVTPPEGVKFYSCALGRSFDVTSESAADSILMQATSGFDFAATIEQAYKDGIRVFLEMGPHSSCTRMIDRILGDRDHLAVSASFRGEDEYLSIIKFLGAIAAERMPFDMGKLYGLLSTDKIMPADLGSKRIILSTCSKGPSSDSGAKEKADISLKKAEGDYFDLIELISKSVESTSEAHRKFLEFSNDMSKAYAEALELQMRLIKDLNSGNRKQAAEKPLFTREMCMEFATGSVAKVLGPEFAIADTYRTRVRLPDEPLMLVDRIISVEGEKTSLGPGKVTTEHDVLPGVWYLDGNRAPVCISVEAGQADLFLCSYLGIDLAVKGERTYRLLDATVKFHCGLPQPGDTIRYDIEIEKFVRQKDTYLFFFKFDGYIGDKKLITMRDGCAGFFTEDEVKNSGGIILTEKEISPAEAKSPCNRQELVPFYSDKYDDDSLDLLRRGDLDGCFGHLFEGKKLADSLKLPGGRMKLIDRILSIDPTGGRFGLGIIRAEADIHPNDWFL
;
A
#
# COMPACT_ATOMS: atom_id res chain seq x y z
N SER A 1 25.28 -6.17 12.50
CA SER A 1 25.26 -5.80 13.94
C SER A 1 24.61 -4.45 14.21
N GLY A 2 24.28 -3.65 13.19
CA GLY A 2 23.82 -2.27 13.36
C GLY A 2 24.99 -1.28 13.50
N ASP A 3 26.23 -1.79 13.49
CA ASP A 3 27.43 -0.98 13.36
C ASP A 3 27.72 -0.73 11.88
N THR A 4 27.95 0.53 11.52
CA THR A 4 28.08 0.93 10.11
C THR A 4 29.31 0.36 9.41
N VAL A 5 30.36 0.00 10.15
CA VAL A 5 31.57 -0.57 9.57
C VAL A 5 31.39 -2.07 9.39
N GLU A 6 30.94 -2.77 10.44
CA GLU A 6 30.68 -4.22 10.37
C GLU A 6 29.59 -4.56 9.34
N ASP A 7 28.48 -3.82 9.33
CA ASP A 7 27.40 -4.02 8.36
C ASP A 7 27.87 -3.76 6.92
N GLY A 8 28.82 -2.82 6.72
CA GLY A 8 29.41 -2.55 5.40
C GLY A 8 30.27 -3.70 4.91
N ILE A 9 31.14 -4.24 5.76
CA ILE A 9 31.99 -5.39 5.44
C ILE A 9 31.12 -6.64 5.16
N GLU A 10 30.12 -6.90 6.00
CA GLU A 10 29.20 -8.03 5.81
C GLU A 10 28.41 -7.87 4.50
N ALA A 11 27.95 -6.66 4.17
CA ALA A 11 27.27 -6.37 2.92
C ALA A 11 28.17 -6.61 1.69
N ASP A 12 29.42 -6.16 1.70
CA ASP A 12 30.36 -6.34 0.58
C ASP A 12 30.67 -7.83 0.34
N VAL A 13 30.86 -8.61 1.41
CA VAL A 13 31.12 -10.05 1.32
C VAL A 13 29.91 -10.79 0.76
N ILE A 14 28.71 -10.51 1.29
CA ILE A 14 27.49 -11.18 0.83
C ILE A 14 27.19 -10.75 -0.62
N ASP A 15 27.36 -9.48 -0.97
CA ASP A 15 27.15 -9.02 -2.35
C ASP A 15 28.11 -9.75 -3.31
N SER A 16 29.40 -9.82 -2.99
CA SER A 16 30.39 -10.55 -3.79
C SER A 16 30.03 -12.03 -4.01
N LEU A 17 29.51 -12.70 -2.98
CA LEU A 17 29.09 -14.11 -3.06
C LEU A 17 27.83 -14.32 -3.91
N TYR A 18 26.87 -13.40 -3.85
CA TYR A 18 25.54 -13.58 -4.45
C TYR A 18 25.29 -12.76 -5.72
N LYS A 19 26.21 -11.87 -6.11
CA LYS A 19 26.10 -11.01 -7.31
C LYS A 19 25.82 -11.77 -8.61
N ASN A 20 26.33 -13.00 -8.73
CA ASN A 20 26.16 -13.87 -9.89
C ASN A 20 25.29 -15.10 -9.61
N ALA A 21 24.57 -15.13 -8.49
CA ALA A 21 23.74 -16.27 -8.14
C ALA A 21 22.46 -16.32 -9.00
N ASP A 22 22.02 -17.53 -9.35
CA ASP A 22 20.74 -17.75 -10.03
C ASP A 22 19.57 -17.53 -9.04
N GLY A 23 19.12 -16.28 -8.93
CA GLY A 23 17.95 -15.89 -8.14
C GLY A 23 18.23 -14.83 -7.08
N VAL A 24 17.22 -14.57 -6.25
CA VAL A 24 17.29 -13.56 -5.19
C VAL A 24 17.33 -14.25 -3.82
N CYS A 25 18.34 -13.93 -3.01
CA CYS A 25 18.54 -14.45 -1.66
C CYS A 25 18.02 -13.47 -0.59
N ALA A 26 17.39 -14.00 0.46
CA ALA A 26 16.90 -13.18 1.58
C ALA A 26 18.02 -12.96 2.60
N VAL A 27 18.20 -11.71 3.03
CA VAL A 27 19.13 -11.35 4.09
C VAL A 27 18.36 -10.83 5.29
N GLY A 28 18.74 -11.28 6.49
CA GLY A 28 18.11 -10.83 7.72
C GLY A 28 18.95 -11.11 8.96
N SER A 29 18.59 -10.46 10.06
CA SER A 29 19.28 -10.57 11.35
C SER A 29 18.26 -10.75 12.48
N VAL A 30 18.63 -11.45 13.54
CA VAL A 30 17.82 -11.55 14.78
C VAL A 30 18.11 -10.38 15.73
N LYS A 31 19.25 -9.71 15.54
CA LYS A 31 19.74 -8.65 16.45
C LYS A 31 18.76 -7.48 16.59
N PRO A 32 18.04 -7.02 15.56
CA PRO A 32 17.01 -5.99 15.72
C PRO A 32 15.83 -6.38 16.63
N ASN A 33 15.60 -7.68 16.84
CA ASN A 33 14.50 -8.19 17.68
C ASN A 33 14.90 -8.34 19.15
N ILE A 34 16.11 -8.84 19.41
CA ILE A 34 16.55 -9.25 20.76
C ILE A 34 17.83 -8.53 21.24
N GLY A 35 18.33 -7.58 20.46
CA GLY A 35 19.62 -6.91 20.69
C GLY A 35 20.82 -7.75 20.25
N HIS A 36 22.01 -7.17 20.39
CA HIS A 36 23.26 -7.91 20.21
C HIS A 36 23.58 -8.69 21.49
N THR A 37 23.21 -9.97 21.52
CA THR A 37 23.32 -10.84 22.71
C THR A 37 24.74 -11.35 22.99
N GLY A 38 25.78 -10.59 22.64
CA GLY A 38 27.19 -10.97 22.81
C GLY A 38 27.50 -12.39 22.31
N SER A 39 28.04 -13.24 23.19
CA SER A 39 28.39 -14.64 22.93
C SER A 39 27.23 -15.51 22.48
N ALA A 40 25.98 -15.15 22.81
CA ALA A 40 24.79 -15.89 22.37
C ALA A 40 24.31 -15.52 20.96
N SER A 41 24.95 -14.57 20.27
CA SER A 41 24.48 -14.08 18.96
C SER A 41 24.50 -15.17 17.88
N GLY A 42 25.49 -16.07 17.92
CA GLY A 42 25.59 -17.20 16.99
C GLY A 42 24.46 -18.19 17.17
N ILE A 43 24.20 -18.64 18.41
CA ILE A 43 23.10 -19.58 18.70
C ILE A 43 21.73 -18.96 18.44
N ALA A 44 21.54 -17.67 18.73
CA ALA A 44 20.29 -16.96 18.40
C ALA A 44 20.05 -16.91 16.89
N SER A 45 21.11 -16.68 16.10
CA SER A 45 21.04 -16.69 14.64
C SER A 45 20.72 -18.10 14.11
N LEU A 46 21.32 -19.14 14.70
CA LEU A 46 21.03 -20.54 14.38
C LEU A 46 19.58 -20.92 14.71
N ILE A 47 19.05 -20.50 15.86
CA ILE A 47 17.65 -20.76 16.25
C ILE A 47 16.68 -20.06 15.28
N LYS A 48 16.89 -18.77 14.98
CA LYS A 48 16.09 -18.05 13.98
C LYS A 48 16.09 -18.80 12.65
N SER A 49 17.27 -19.23 12.21
CA SER A 49 17.49 -19.95 10.96
C SER A 49 16.73 -21.27 10.89
N ALA A 50 16.81 -22.09 11.95
CA ALA A 50 16.07 -23.34 12.06
C ALA A 50 14.54 -23.11 12.05
N LEU A 51 14.06 -22.07 12.74
CA LEU A 51 12.64 -21.71 12.75
C LEU A 51 12.14 -21.25 11.37
N CYS A 52 12.96 -20.53 10.60
CA CYS A 52 12.60 -20.13 9.23
C CYS A 52 12.36 -21.35 8.33
N LEU A 53 13.25 -22.35 8.43
CA LEU A 53 13.12 -23.61 7.69
C LEU A 53 11.92 -24.43 8.19
N TYR A 54 11.74 -24.53 9.50
CA TYR A 54 10.66 -25.31 10.13
C TYR A 54 9.27 -24.77 9.78
N HIS A 55 9.10 -23.45 9.78
CA HIS A 55 7.83 -22.81 9.44
C HIS A 55 7.68 -22.51 7.95
N GLU A 56 8.72 -22.72 7.14
CA GLU A 56 8.79 -22.34 5.73
C GLU A 56 8.46 -20.86 5.50
N THR A 57 8.87 -20.01 6.45
CA THR A 57 8.51 -18.59 6.51
C THR A 57 9.76 -17.76 6.80
N ILE A 58 9.92 -16.66 6.08
CA ILE A 58 11.02 -15.70 6.28
C ILE A 58 10.47 -14.52 7.09
N PRO A 59 10.95 -14.27 8.32
CA PRO A 59 10.48 -13.17 9.16
C PRO A 59 11.05 -11.83 8.68
N PRO A 60 10.40 -10.70 9.03
CA PRO A 60 10.91 -9.38 8.68
C PRO A 60 12.24 -9.08 9.38
N LEU A 61 13.07 -8.28 8.72
CA LEU A 61 14.18 -7.55 9.32
C LEU A 61 13.62 -6.25 9.92
N LEU A 62 13.47 -6.23 11.25
CA LEU A 62 12.94 -5.06 11.95
C LEU A 62 13.87 -3.84 11.79
N ASN A 63 13.27 -2.66 11.77
CA ASN A 63 13.94 -1.34 11.65
C ASN A 63 14.71 -1.12 10.34
N PHE A 64 14.66 -2.05 9.38
CA PHE A 64 15.23 -1.84 8.07
C PHE A 64 14.35 -0.91 7.22
N ARG A 65 14.97 0.09 6.57
CA ARG A 65 14.30 1.00 5.63
C ARG A 65 14.90 0.86 4.24
N GLU A 66 16.19 1.06 4.13
CA GLU A 66 16.95 0.97 2.89
C GLU A 66 18.38 0.50 3.18
N SER A 67 19.04 -0.09 2.19
CA SER A 67 20.47 -0.38 2.29
C SER A 67 21.27 0.91 2.07
N ARG A 68 22.21 1.19 2.97
CA ARG A 68 23.21 2.26 2.80
C ARG A 68 24.41 1.83 1.94
N TYR A 69 24.47 0.55 1.59
CA TYR A 69 25.56 -0.07 0.84
C TYR A 69 25.09 -0.46 -0.56
N GLY A 70 26.01 -0.47 -1.53
CA GLY A 70 25.73 -0.84 -2.91
C GLY A 70 25.42 -2.33 -3.03
N ILE A 71 24.15 -2.69 -2.89
CA ILE A 71 23.70 -4.09 -2.94
C ILE A 71 23.14 -4.40 -4.32
N SER A 72 23.60 -5.49 -4.91
CA SER A 72 23.15 -6.01 -6.19
C SER A 72 21.72 -6.56 -6.14
N SER A 73 21.12 -6.75 -7.32
CA SER A 73 19.76 -7.29 -7.49
C SER A 73 19.57 -8.73 -7.00
N GLY A 74 20.66 -9.43 -6.65
CA GLY A 74 20.66 -10.80 -6.14
C GLY A 74 20.26 -10.93 -4.67
N LEU A 75 20.10 -9.82 -3.95
CA LEU A 75 19.75 -9.81 -2.52
C LEU A 75 18.45 -9.03 -2.26
N HIS A 76 17.73 -9.42 -1.20
CA HIS A 76 16.60 -8.67 -0.69
C HIS A 76 16.46 -8.74 0.83
N PHE A 77 15.80 -7.74 1.41
CA PHE A 77 15.64 -7.56 2.85
C PHE A 77 14.14 -7.57 3.18
N PRO A 78 13.58 -8.69 3.67
CA PRO A 78 12.15 -8.77 3.97
C PRO A 78 11.78 -7.75 5.05
N VAL A 79 10.87 -6.81 4.77
CA VAL A 79 10.32 -5.87 5.78
C VAL A 79 8.95 -6.31 6.31
N SER A 80 8.47 -7.46 5.83
CA SER A 80 7.28 -8.15 6.30
C SER A 80 7.50 -9.65 6.26
N PRO A 81 6.76 -10.46 7.04
CA PRO A 81 6.82 -11.91 6.92
C PRO A 81 6.45 -12.37 5.51
N GLN A 82 7.17 -13.37 4.98
CA GLN A 82 6.96 -13.92 3.64
C GLN A 82 6.97 -15.46 3.66
N PHE A 83 6.03 -16.09 2.95
CA PHE A 83 6.10 -17.52 2.71
C PHE A 83 7.30 -17.83 1.83
N TRP A 84 8.07 -18.85 2.18
CA TRP A 84 9.30 -19.19 1.47
C TRP A 84 9.00 -20.04 0.23
N TYR A 85 8.60 -19.39 -0.86
CA TYR A 85 8.37 -20.06 -2.14
C TYR A 85 9.66 -20.66 -2.73
N ARG A 86 9.53 -21.84 -3.34
CA ARG A 86 10.59 -22.54 -4.08
C ARG A 86 10.03 -23.34 -5.25
N ASN A 87 10.90 -23.84 -6.12
CA ASN A 87 10.57 -25.02 -6.91
C ASN A 87 11.20 -26.24 -6.24
N ARG A 88 10.43 -27.31 -6.05
CA ARG A 88 10.96 -28.54 -5.46
C ARG A 88 12.01 -29.20 -6.33
N ILE A 89 11.97 -28.96 -7.64
CA ILE A 89 12.99 -29.45 -8.58
C ILE A 89 14.38 -28.83 -8.33
N ASP A 90 14.45 -27.67 -7.66
CA ASP A 90 15.70 -27.00 -7.33
C ASP A 90 16.31 -27.55 -6.01
N GLY A 91 15.60 -28.45 -5.34
CA GLY A 91 16.01 -29.07 -4.08
C GLY A 91 15.36 -28.47 -2.82
N PRO A 92 15.85 -28.88 -1.64
CA PRO A 92 15.35 -28.41 -0.34
C PRO A 92 15.71 -26.94 -0.08
N ARG A 93 14.96 -26.29 0.81
CA ARG A 93 15.28 -24.93 1.26
C ARG A 93 16.58 -24.93 2.04
N ARG A 94 17.47 -23.98 1.75
CA ARG A 94 18.77 -23.85 2.40
C ARG A 94 18.95 -22.45 2.97
N LEU A 95 19.65 -22.36 4.09
CA LEU A 95 19.97 -21.10 4.76
C LEU A 95 21.39 -21.12 5.33
N CYS A 96 22.06 -19.98 5.33
CA CYS A 96 23.33 -19.78 6.03
C CYS A 96 23.11 -18.91 7.28
N ALA A 97 23.44 -19.44 8.46
CA ALA A 97 23.52 -18.68 9.70
C ALA A 97 24.97 -18.25 9.92
N ALA A 98 25.25 -16.95 9.97
CA ALA A 98 26.59 -16.41 10.17
C ALA A 98 26.67 -15.56 11.45
N SER A 99 27.86 -15.51 12.07
CA SER A 99 28.18 -14.62 13.18
C SER A 99 29.63 -14.19 13.10
N ILE A 100 29.85 -12.89 13.33
CA ILE A 100 31.17 -12.27 13.45
C ILE A 100 31.31 -11.81 14.90
N THR A 101 32.44 -12.12 15.53
CA THR A 101 32.77 -11.69 16.89
C THR A 101 33.63 -10.40 16.84
N ARG A 102 33.68 -9.66 17.96
CA ARG A 102 34.40 -8.36 18.03
C ARG A 102 35.92 -8.47 17.81
N ASP A 103 36.49 -9.65 18.04
CA ASP A 103 37.89 -9.99 17.78
C ASP A 103 38.12 -10.50 16.35
N GLY A 104 37.10 -10.46 15.48
CA GLY A 104 37.22 -10.75 14.06
C GLY A 104 37.05 -12.22 13.67
N ASN A 105 36.68 -13.11 14.60
CA ASN A 105 36.36 -14.50 14.25
C ASN A 105 35.02 -14.59 13.53
N CYS A 106 35.02 -15.26 12.37
CA CYS A 106 33.83 -15.49 11.55
C CYS A 106 33.43 -16.96 11.62
N MET A 107 32.18 -17.23 11.99
CA MET A 107 31.59 -18.57 12.01
C MET A 107 30.33 -18.60 11.14
N HIS A 108 30.14 -19.67 10.38
CA HIS A 108 28.90 -19.88 9.62
C HIS A 108 28.45 -21.34 9.65
N VAL A 109 27.15 -21.57 9.52
CA VAL A 109 26.51 -22.89 9.47
C VAL A 109 25.50 -22.90 8.32
N LEU A 110 25.61 -23.91 7.45
CA LEU A 110 24.61 -24.18 6.42
C LEU A 110 23.56 -25.15 6.96
N LEU A 111 22.29 -24.78 6.84
CA LEU A 111 21.14 -25.58 7.24
C LEU A 111 20.31 -25.94 6.02
N GLU A 112 19.69 -27.11 6.06
CA GLU A 112 18.77 -27.60 5.06
C GLU A 112 17.44 -27.96 5.72
N GLY A 113 16.33 -27.60 5.07
CA GLY A 113 14.98 -27.91 5.56
C GLY A 113 14.68 -29.40 5.48
N HIS A 114 14.20 -29.99 6.58
CA HIS A 114 13.77 -31.38 6.59
C HIS A 114 12.37 -31.54 5.98
N GLU A 115 12.23 -32.50 5.07
CA GLU A 115 10.95 -32.82 4.42
C GLU A 115 10.53 -34.26 4.72
N TYR A 116 9.31 -34.41 5.24
CA TYR A 116 8.64 -35.71 5.33
C TYR A 116 8.17 -36.14 3.94
N GLN A 117 8.44 -37.38 3.53
CA GLN A 117 8.04 -37.87 2.19
C GLN A 117 6.52 -38.00 2.09
N LYS A 118 5.86 -38.39 3.18
CA LYS A 118 4.41 -38.42 3.30
C LYS A 118 3.94 -37.57 4.48
N SER A 119 2.79 -36.91 4.35
CA SER A 119 2.19 -36.16 5.46
C SER A 119 1.87 -37.05 6.66
N SER A 120 1.62 -38.34 6.44
CA SER A 120 1.40 -39.34 7.50
C SER A 120 2.65 -39.66 8.34
N GLU A 121 3.85 -39.35 7.83
CA GLU A 121 5.11 -39.57 8.55
C GLU A 121 5.45 -38.41 9.49
N MET A 122 4.79 -37.27 9.32
CA MET A 122 5.01 -36.10 10.17
C MET A 122 4.42 -36.34 11.56
N PRO A 123 5.20 -36.17 12.64
CA PRO A 123 4.68 -36.29 14.00
C PRO A 123 3.52 -35.32 14.25
N ALA A 124 2.50 -35.76 14.98
CA ALA A 124 1.31 -34.92 15.28
C ALA A 124 1.69 -33.57 15.89
N LYS A 125 2.66 -33.56 16.82
CA LYS A 125 3.20 -32.33 17.41
C LYS A 125 3.75 -31.36 16.35
N ALA A 126 4.54 -31.88 15.40
CA ALA A 126 5.11 -31.06 14.33
C ALA A 126 4.01 -30.55 13.39
N SER A 127 3.00 -31.37 13.10
CA SER A 127 1.82 -30.93 12.34
C SER A 127 1.11 -29.76 13.00
N THR A 128 0.90 -29.83 14.32
CA THR A 128 0.25 -28.77 15.09
C THR A 128 1.12 -27.51 15.10
N GLU A 129 2.40 -27.61 15.47
CA GLU A 129 3.31 -26.45 15.55
C GLU A 129 3.50 -25.75 14.20
N GLN A 130 3.57 -26.49 13.10
CA GLN A 130 3.69 -25.92 11.76
C GLN A 130 2.40 -25.30 11.22
N SER A 131 1.26 -25.57 11.87
CA SER A 131 -0.04 -24.95 11.61
C SER A 131 -0.31 -23.74 12.50
N ILE A 132 0.54 -23.47 13.50
CA ILE A 132 0.44 -22.26 14.32
C ILE A 132 0.72 -21.05 13.44
N GLN A 133 -0.20 -20.09 13.51
CA GLN A 133 -0.05 -18.80 12.86
C GLN A 133 0.89 -17.92 13.68
N LEU A 134 1.99 -17.48 13.07
CA LEU A 134 3.06 -16.76 13.75
C LEU A 134 2.90 -15.23 13.74
N VAL A 135 1.67 -14.73 13.54
CA VAL A 135 1.41 -13.28 13.38
C VAL A 135 0.31 -12.82 14.31
N CYS A 136 0.57 -11.68 14.96
CA CYS A 136 -0.44 -10.97 15.75
C CYS A 136 -1.54 -10.44 14.82
N ARG A 137 -2.78 -10.87 15.08
CA ARG A 137 -3.94 -10.46 14.29
C ARG A 137 -4.45 -9.13 14.79
N LYS A 138 -4.55 -8.17 13.88
CA LYS A 138 -4.96 -6.80 14.18
C LYS A 138 -6.47 -6.59 14.22
N THR A 139 -7.25 -7.62 13.88
CA THR A 139 -8.70 -7.54 13.75
C THR A 139 -9.34 -8.85 14.21
N ALA A 140 -10.61 -8.78 14.63
CA ALA A 140 -11.39 -9.93 15.07
C ALA A 140 -12.82 -9.88 14.55
N LEU A 141 -13.40 -11.06 14.31
CA LEU A 141 -14.78 -11.29 13.94
C LEU A 141 -15.60 -11.75 15.15
N PHE A 142 -16.61 -10.97 15.51
CA PHE A 142 -17.60 -11.30 16.53
C PHE A 142 -18.92 -11.64 15.84
N VAL A 143 -19.60 -12.68 16.32
CA VAL A 143 -20.92 -13.08 15.82
C VAL A 143 -21.88 -13.12 17.00
N ALA A 144 -22.95 -12.34 16.91
CA ALA A 144 -24.09 -12.42 17.81
C ALA A 144 -25.27 -13.03 17.04
N GLU A 145 -25.96 -14.01 17.63
CA GLU A 145 -27.04 -14.76 17.00
C GLU A 145 -28.22 -14.96 17.94
N GLY A 146 -29.41 -15.12 17.37
CA GLY A 146 -30.65 -15.30 18.12
C GLY A 146 -31.76 -15.91 17.28
N ARG A 147 -32.83 -16.34 17.94
CA ARG A 147 -34.08 -16.77 17.31
C ARG A 147 -35.03 -15.60 17.06
N THR A 148 -34.85 -14.52 17.81
CA THR A 148 -35.62 -13.29 17.76
C THR A 148 -34.70 -12.07 17.75
N LYS A 149 -35.22 -10.90 17.37
CA LYS A 149 -34.46 -9.64 17.46
C LYS A 149 -34.06 -9.29 18.89
N ASN A 150 -34.93 -9.56 19.87
CA ASN A 150 -34.64 -9.30 21.28
C ASN A 150 -33.46 -10.15 21.77
N GLU A 151 -33.40 -11.42 21.37
CA GLU A 151 -32.26 -12.29 21.69
C GLU A 151 -30.95 -11.77 21.05
N LEU A 152 -31.00 -11.17 19.85
CA LEU A 152 -29.82 -10.51 19.25
C LEU A 152 -29.38 -9.30 20.07
N LEU A 153 -30.31 -8.45 20.50
CA LEU A 153 -30.00 -7.28 21.32
C LEU A 153 -29.39 -7.68 22.67
N GLU A 154 -29.97 -8.69 23.34
CA GLU A 154 -29.41 -9.26 24.58
C GLU A 154 -27.99 -9.81 24.36
N LYS A 155 -27.73 -10.48 23.23
CA LYS A 155 -26.38 -10.94 22.88
C LYS A 155 -25.41 -9.81 22.62
N LEU A 156 -25.85 -8.70 22.01
CA LEU A 156 -25.05 -7.51 21.80
C LEU A 156 -24.76 -6.78 23.13
N ASP A 157 -25.70 -6.76 24.06
CA ASP A 157 -25.49 -6.28 25.43
C ASP A 157 -24.45 -7.14 26.16
N GLY A 158 -24.57 -8.47 26.06
CA GLY A 158 -23.59 -9.41 26.61
C GLY A 158 -22.20 -9.22 26.01
N LEU A 159 -22.11 -9.02 24.69
CA LEU A 159 -20.84 -8.71 24.02
C LEU A 159 -20.24 -7.41 24.57
N LEU A 160 -21.04 -6.33 24.70
CA LEU A 160 -20.60 -5.05 25.25
C LEU A 160 -20.06 -5.17 26.69
N GLY A 161 -20.72 -5.99 27.52
CA GLY A 161 -20.29 -6.27 28.89
C GLY A 161 -19.02 -7.12 28.99
N SER A 162 -18.72 -7.91 27.96
CA SER A 162 -17.53 -8.78 27.90
C SER A 162 -16.27 -8.09 27.34
N VAL A 163 -16.38 -6.84 26.87
CA VAL A 163 -15.24 -6.10 26.29
C VAL A 163 -14.20 -5.82 27.37
N ASP A 164 -13.04 -6.48 27.24
CA ASP A 164 -11.87 -6.32 28.10
C ASP A 164 -10.83 -5.45 27.38
N GLU A 165 -10.61 -4.24 27.87
CA GLU A 165 -9.68 -3.27 27.28
C GLU A 165 -8.21 -3.57 27.62
N SER A 166 -7.94 -4.55 28.50
CA SER A 166 -6.59 -4.95 28.88
C SER A 166 -5.93 -5.93 27.89
N ILE A 167 -6.70 -6.52 26.97
CA ILE A 167 -6.22 -7.51 25.99
C ILE A 167 -6.40 -7.00 24.56
N ASN A 168 -5.66 -7.59 23.63
CA ASN A 168 -5.80 -7.22 22.22
C ASN A 168 -7.15 -7.72 21.64
N ILE A 169 -7.59 -7.10 20.55
CA ILE A 169 -8.89 -7.39 19.94
C ILE A 169 -9.06 -8.84 19.49
N HIS A 170 -7.96 -9.51 19.10
CA HIS A 170 -7.98 -10.89 18.66
C HIS A 170 -8.27 -11.83 19.83
N ASP A 171 -7.67 -11.61 20.98
CA ASP A 171 -7.95 -12.34 22.22
C ASP A 171 -9.39 -12.10 22.72
N CYS A 172 -9.89 -10.86 22.60
CA CYS A 172 -11.32 -10.57 22.81
C CYS A 172 -12.22 -11.43 21.92
N GLY A 173 -11.91 -11.51 20.62
CA GLY A 173 -12.63 -12.35 19.66
C GLY A 173 -12.56 -13.84 19.97
N LEU A 174 -11.37 -14.32 20.38
CA LEU A 174 -11.16 -15.71 20.80
C LEU A 174 -12.01 -16.06 22.03
N ARG A 175 -12.00 -15.21 23.06
CA ARG A 175 -12.83 -15.40 24.26
C ARG A 175 -14.31 -15.40 23.91
N TRP A 176 -14.76 -14.41 23.14
CA TRP A 176 -16.15 -14.36 22.69
C TRP A 176 -16.56 -15.62 21.93
N PHE A 177 -15.72 -16.10 20.99
CA PHE A 177 -15.97 -17.32 20.24
C PHE A 177 -16.00 -18.57 21.14
N ALA A 178 -15.12 -18.66 22.14
CA ALA A 178 -15.09 -19.78 23.08
C ALA A 178 -16.40 -19.90 23.85
N ASP A 179 -16.95 -18.77 24.30
CA ASP A 179 -18.19 -18.70 25.08
C ASP A 179 -19.46 -18.73 24.21
N ASN A 180 -19.37 -18.29 22.95
CA ASN A 180 -20.49 -18.08 22.05
C ASN A 180 -20.26 -18.73 20.68
N LYS A 181 -19.91 -20.02 20.67
CA LYS A 181 -19.75 -20.80 19.43
C LYS A 181 -21.04 -20.68 18.58
N PRO A 182 -20.96 -20.25 17.30
CA PRO A 182 -22.15 -20.07 16.48
C PRO A 182 -22.94 -21.36 16.31
N ASN A 183 -24.24 -21.30 16.62
CA ASN A 183 -25.21 -22.35 16.33
C ASN A 183 -26.06 -21.91 15.14
N PHE A 184 -25.67 -22.37 13.95
CA PHE A 184 -26.33 -22.05 12.67
C PHE A 184 -27.80 -22.53 12.55
N SER A 185 -28.37 -23.18 13.57
CA SER A 185 -29.83 -23.43 13.65
C SER A 185 -30.64 -22.20 14.12
N ASN A 186 -30.01 -21.19 14.71
CA ASN A 186 -30.66 -19.92 15.07
C ASN A 186 -31.02 -19.10 13.81
N LYS A 187 -32.09 -18.31 13.90
CA LYS A 187 -32.76 -17.69 12.74
C LYS A 187 -32.05 -16.46 12.19
N CYS A 188 -31.44 -15.64 13.03
CA CYS A 188 -30.83 -14.38 12.63
C CYS A 188 -29.47 -14.20 13.32
N ALA A 189 -28.61 -13.41 12.68
CA ALA A 189 -27.30 -13.06 13.21
C ALA A 189 -26.84 -11.70 12.71
N ILE A 190 -25.98 -11.10 13.51
CA ILE A 190 -25.21 -9.93 13.17
C ILE A 190 -23.74 -10.24 13.42
N SER A 191 -22.89 -9.89 12.47
CA SER A 191 -21.46 -10.02 12.62
C SER A 191 -20.80 -8.66 12.69
N ILE A 192 -19.71 -8.57 13.45
CA ILE A 192 -18.95 -7.35 13.70
C ILE A 192 -17.47 -7.66 13.46
N VAL A 193 -16.80 -6.84 12.66
CA VAL A 193 -15.35 -6.86 12.49
C VAL A 193 -14.77 -5.59 13.09
N ALA A 194 -13.88 -5.73 14.07
CA ALA A 194 -13.25 -4.61 14.77
C ALA A 194 -11.72 -4.79 14.84
N ALA A 195 -11.00 -3.66 14.83
CA ALA A 195 -9.54 -3.61 14.95
C ALA A 195 -9.05 -3.33 16.37
N ASP A 196 -9.92 -2.80 17.22
CA ASP A 196 -9.66 -2.47 18.62
C ASP A 196 -10.99 -2.49 19.40
N THR A 197 -10.87 -2.40 20.73
CA THR A 197 -12.02 -2.46 21.65
C THR A 197 -12.93 -1.24 21.53
N PHE A 198 -12.39 -0.07 21.18
CA PHE A 198 -13.17 1.16 20.96
C PHE A 198 -14.07 1.03 19.72
N GLY A 199 -13.51 0.60 18.59
CA GLY A 199 -14.21 0.29 17.37
C GLY A 199 -15.26 -0.80 17.58
N LEU A 200 -14.96 -1.83 18.39
CA LEU A 200 -15.93 -2.85 18.78
C LEU A 200 -17.13 -2.23 19.51
N ARG A 201 -16.93 -1.38 20.52
CA ARG A 201 -18.03 -0.70 21.24
C ARG A 201 -18.89 0.13 20.29
N ARG A 202 -18.27 0.91 19.40
CA ARG A 202 -18.96 1.72 18.39
C ARG A 202 -19.81 0.84 17.45
N PHE A 203 -19.24 -0.25 16.95
CA PHE A 203 -19.95 -1.16 16.05
C PHE A 203 -21.03 -1.97 16.76
N ILE A 204 -20.93 -2.23 18.06
CA ILE A 204 -22.03 -2.80 18.85
C ILE A 204 -23.21 -1.83 18.90
N ALA A 205 -22.97 -0.53 19.10
CA ALA A 205 -24.04 0.47 19.08
C ALA A 205 -24.70 0.56 17.68
N GLU A 206 -23.89 0.55 16.61
CA GLU A 206 -24.42 0.49 15.24
C GLU A 206 -25.21 -0.80 14.98
N ALA A 207 -24.72 -1.93 15.50
CA ALA A 207 -25.38 -3.23 15.40
C ALA A 207 -26.77 -3.22 16.04
N LYS A 208 -26.89 -2.66 17.25
CA LYS A 208 -28.19 -2.51 17.93
C LYS A 208 -29.15 -1.67 17.10
N SER A 209 -28.70 -0.52 16.61
CA SER A 209 -29.49 0.36 15.75
C SER A 209 -29.98 -0.35 14.47
N ALA A 210 -29.12 -1.15 13.83
CA ALA A 210 -29.49 -1.92 12.63
C ALA A 210 -30.55 -2.99 12.94
N VAL A 211 -30.44 -3.68 14.09
CA VAL A 211 -31.43 -4.68 14.53
C VAL A 211 -32.78 -4.02 14.85
N ASP A 212 -32.77 -2.90 15.57
CA ASP A 212 -33.98 -2.15 15.94
C ASP A 212 -34.72 -1.61 14.72
N THR A 213 -33.99 -0.96 13.80
CA THR A 213 -34.55 -0.39 12.57
C THR A 213 -34.84 -1.45 11.50
N ASN A 214 -34.35 -2.67 11.68
CA ASN A 214 -34.42 -3.78 10.74
C ASN A 214 -33.78 -3.49 9.36
N ILE A 215 -32.76 -2.64 9.32
CA ILE A 215 -32.10 -2.22 8.09
C ILE A 215 -30.95 -3.17 7.79
N ARG A 216 -30.95 -3.77 6.60
CA ARG A 216 -29.82 -4.60 6.10
C ARG A 216 -28.54 -3.76 6.07
N LYS A 217 -27.44 -4.34 6.55
CA LYS A 217 -26.11 -3.71 6.56
C LYS A 217 -25.09 -4.65 5.92
N ARG A 218 -24.20 -4.09 5.10
CA ARG A 218 -23.02 -4.76 4.54
C ARG A 218 -21.77 -4.03 5.06
N MET A 219 -20.74 -4.79 5.43
CA MET A 219 -19.46 -4.21 5.88
C MET A 219 -18.73 -3.55 4.71
N ASN A 220 -18.38 -2.28 4.89
CA ASN A 220 -17.51 -1.50 3.98
C ASN A 220 -16.32 -0.93 4.76
N GLY A 221 -15.14 -0.85 4.14
CA GLY A 221 -13.93 -0.29 4.78
C GLY A 221 -13.22 -1.26 5.74
N HIS A 222 -12.48 -0.70 6.70
CA HIS A 222 -11.52 -1.40 7.58
C HIS A 222 -12.15 -2.19 8.76
N GLY A 223 -13.47 -2.23 8.85
CA GLY A 223 -14.25 -2.87 9.90
C GLY A 223 -15.73 -2.46 9.78
N GLY A 224 -16.60 -3.02 10.62
CA GLY A 224 -18.02 -2.66 10.62
C GLY A 224 -18.94 -3.83 10.95
N ILE A 225 -20.20 -3.71 10.54
CA ILE A 225 -21.25 -4.71 10.80
C ILE A 225 -21.85 -5.29 9.52
N CYS A 226 -22.20 -6.58 9.55
CA CYS A 226 -23.07 -7.20 8.56
C CYS A 226 -24.33 -7.71 9.26
N TYR A 227 -25.49 -7.33 8.74
CA TYR A 227 -26.79 -7.74 9.26
C TYR A 227 -27.75 -8.02 8.10
N SER A 228 -28.34 -9.21 8.11
CA SER A 228 -29.39 -9.61 7.18
C SER A 228 -30.69 -9.82 7.98
N PRO A 229 -31.69 -8.94 7.83
CA PRO A 229 -33.00 -9.10 8.47
C PRO A 229 -33.68 -10.42 8.13
N GLU A 230 -33.52 -10.85 6.88
CA GLU A 230 -34.07 -12.06 6.30
C GLU A 230 -32.91 -12.84 5.66
N PRO A 231 -32.16 -13.60 6.48
CA PRO A 231 -30.99 -14.32 5.99
C PRO A 231 -31.40 -15.45 5.05
N LEU A 232 -30.59 -15.65 4.00
CA LEU A 232 -30.80 -16.70 3.00
C LEU A 232 -30.79 -18.11 3.62
N GLY A 233 -29.96 -18.31 4.65
CA GLY A 233 -29.89 -19.56 5.40
C GLY A 233 -29.11 -20.68 4.69
N SER A 234 -29.08 -21.85 5.32
CA SER A 234 -28.23 -22.98 4.93
C SER A 234 -28.75 -23.83 3.77
N ARG A 235 -29.97 -23.56 3.28
CA ARG A 235 -30.62 -24.34 2.21
C ARG A 235 -30.31 -23.83 0.81
N GLU A 236 -29.80 -22.61 0.70
CA GLU A 236 -29.54 -21.99 -0.59
C GLU A 236 -28.32 -22.59 -1.30
N LYS A 237 -28.41 -22.68 -2.62
CA LYS A 237 -27.31 -23.17 -3.45
C LYS A 237 -26.23 -22.10 -3.56
N ILE A 238 -25.00 -22.50 -3.23
CA ILE A 238 -23.79 -21.68 -3.31
C ILE A 238 -23.11 -21.90 -4.66
N ALA A 239 -22.80 -20.82 -5.36
CA ALA A 239 -21.90 -20.80 -6.51
C ALA A 239 -20.53 -20.22 -6.10
N PHE A 240 -19.46 -20.93 -6.43
CA PHE A 240 -18.14 -20.34 -6.48
C PHE A 240 -17.96 -19.68 -7.85
N VAL A 241 -17.65 -18.39 -7.84
CA VAL A 241 -17.48 -17.58 -9.04
C VAL A 241 -16.00 -17.23 -9.19
N PHE A 242 -15.46 -17.43 -10.39
CA PHE A 242 -14.04 -17.22 -10.66
C PHE A 242 -13.87 -16.08 -11.68
N PRO A 243 -13.17 -14.99 -11.33
CA PRO A 243 -12.98 -13.84 -12.20
C PRO A 243 -11.92 -14.07 -13.28
N GLY A 244 -12.03 -13.30 -14.37
CA GLY A 244 -11.09 -13.32 -15.50
C GLY A 244 -9.76 -12.62 -15.24
N SER A 245 -8.82 -12.75 -16.18
CA SER A 245 -7.40 -12.38 -16.05
C SER A 245 -7.09 -10.91 -15.71
N GLY A 246 -8.04 -9.99 -15.93
CA GLY A 246 -7.87 -8.56 -15.67
C GLY A 246 -7.95 -8.13 -14.20
N ASN A 247 -8.13 -9.07 -13.26
CA ASN A 247 -8.34 -8.77 -11.84
C ASN A 247 -7.09 -8.89 -10.95
N HIS A 248 -5.97 -9.34 -11.51
CA HIS A 248 -4.72 -9.46 -10.76
C HIS A 248 -4.25 -8.11 -10.22
N TYR A 249 -3.61 -8.12 -9.06
CA TYR A 249 -3.01 -6.93 -8.47
C TYR A 249 -1.72 -7.27 -7.72
N ILE A 250 -0.81 -6.30 -7.64
CA ILE A 250 0.43 -6.43 -6.86
C ILE A 250 0.06 -6.50 -5.37
N GLY A 251 0.64 -7.47 -4.66
CA GLY A 251 0.37 -7.75 -3.26
C GLY A 251 -0.54 -8.95 -3.03
N MET A 252 -1.23 -9.46 -4.06
CA MET A 252 -2.12 -10.62 -3.90
C MET A 252 -1.35 -11.88 -3.49
N GLY A 253 -1.84 -12.59 -2.48
CA GLY A 253 -1.29 -13.83 -1.94
C GLY A 253 -0.23 -13.63 -0.86
N ARG A 254 0.12 -12.38 -0.53
CA ARG A 254 1.17 -12.06 0.44
C ARG A 254 0.80 -12.43 1.86
N GLY A 255 -0.42 -12.09 2.28
CA GLY A 255 -0.91 -12.34 3.64
C GLY A 255 -1.35 -13.78 3.82
N ILE A 256 -2.01 -14.38 2.82
CA ILE A 256 -2.58 -15.73 2.97
C ILE A 256 -1.51 -16.77 3.29
N GLY A 257 -0.33 -16.69 2.65
CA GLY A 257 0.78 -17.59 2.93
C GLY A 257 1.33 -17.52 4.36
N ILE A 258 1.00 -16.46 5.08
CA ILE A 258 1.42 -16.20 6.46
C ILE A 258 0.33 -16.55 7.46
N TYR A 259 -0.91 -16.15 7.19
CA TYR A 259 -2.04 -16.42 8.07
C TYR A 259 -2.57 -17.85 7.92
N PHE A 260 -2.44 -18.46 6.73
CA PHE A 260 -2.93 -19.82 6.43
C PHE A 260 -1.85 -20.63 5.69
N PRO A 261 -0.68 -20.83 6.31
CA PRO A 261 0.50 -21.41 5.65
C PRO A 261 0.29 -22.86 5.18
N GLU A 262 -0.64 -23.60 5.77
CA GLU A 262 -0.97 -24.97 5.41
C GLU A 262 -1.43 -25.11 3.95
N ILE A 263 -2.06 -24.06 3.39
CA ILE A 263 -2.53 -24.04 2.01
C ILE A 263 -1.34 -24.08 1.06
N LEU A 264 -0.40 -23.14 1.23
CA LEU A 264 0.79 -23.07 0.37
C LEU A 264 1.73 -24.25 0.59
N LYS A 265 1.85 -24.76 1.83
CA LYS A 265 2.60 -26.01 2.10
C LYS A 265 2.00 -27.20 1.34
N LYS A 266 0.67 -27.31 1.27
CA LYS A 266 0.00 -28.37 0.51
C LYS A 266 0.22 -28.22 -0.99
N MET A 267 0.17 -26.99 -1.50
CA MET A 267 0.47 -26.69 -2.91
C MET A 267 1.92 -26.99 -3.25
N ASP A 268 2.89 -26.58 -2.41
CA ASP A 268 4.33 -26.89 -2.61
C ASP A 268 4.54 -28.40 -2.68
N ARG A 269 3.89 -29.16 -1.80
CA ARG A 269 4.00 -30.63 -1.81
C ARG A 269 3.52 -31.28 -3.11
N LYS A 270 2.51 -30.71 -3.77
CA LYS A 270 1.94 -31.22 -5.02
C LYS A 270 2.69 -30.73 -6.27
N ALA A 271 3.12 -29.47 -6.27
CA ALA A 271 3.70 -28.81 -7.44
C ALA A 271 5.23 -28.94 -7.47
N LYS A 272 5.77 -29.20 -8.65
CA LYS A 272 7.23 -29.28 -8.86
C LYS A 272 7.83 -27.88 -9.01
N ARG A 273 7.07 -26.95 -9.61
CA ARG A 273 7.50 -25.61 -9.99
C ARG A 273 6.56 -24.53 -9.44
N LEU A 274 6.24 -24.59 -8.14
CA LEU A 274 5.30 -23.65 -7.53
C LEU A 274 5.78 -22.20 -7.65
N LYS A 275 7.06 -21.92 -7.31
CA LYS A 275 7.65 -20.57 -7.43
C LYS A 275 7.57 -20.04 -8.86
N THR A 276 7.88 -20.87 -9.87
CA THR A 276 7.78 -20.46 -11.28
C THR A 276 6.37 -20.11 -11.71
N GLN A 277 5.34 -20.74 -11.13
CA GLN A 277 3.95 -20.49 -11.53
C GLN A 277 3.34 -19.32 -10.77
N ILE A 278 3.62 -19.19 -9.47
CA ILE A 278 3.17 -18.05 -8.68
C ILE A 278 3.92 -16.77 -9.08
N VAL A 279 5.18 -16.88 -9.51
CA VAL A 279 6.05 -15.73 -9.83
C VAL A 279 6.02 -14.73 -8.67
N PRO A 280 6.37 -15.16 -7.44
CA PRO A 280 6.13 -14.35 -6.26
C PRO A 280 6.89 -13.01 -6.29
N GLU A 281 7.95 -12.89 -7.09
CA GLU A 281 8.62 -11.61 -7.33
C GLU A 281 7.74 -10.55 -8.05
N CYS A 282 6.65 -10.95 -8.70
CA CYS A 282 5.66 -10.06 -9.34
C CYS A 282 4.51 -9.70 -8.41
N PHE A 283 3.93 -10.68 -7.72
CA PHE A 283 2.68 -10.49 -6.95
C PHE A 283 2.87 -10.45 -5.44
N VAL A 284 3.89 -11.12 -4.90
CA VAL A 284 4.17 -11.21 -3.46
C VAL A 284 5.53 -10.56 -3.22
N PRO A 285 5.68 -9.26 -3.51
CA PRO A 285 6.96 -8.66 -3.77
C PRO A 285 7.96 -8.92 -2.64
N TRP A 286 9.06 -9.55 -3.05
CA TRP A 286 10.30 -9.73 -2.29
C TRP A 286 11.01 -8.37 -2.11
N ARG A 287 10.30 -7.24 -2.30
CA ARG A 287 10.83 -5.97 -2.84
C ARG A 287 10.31 -4.71 -2.15
N ASN A 288 9.60 -4.83 -1.03
CA ASN A 288 9.22 -3.67 -0.21
C ASN A 288 10.43 -2.87 0.34
N SER A 289 11.66 -3.35 0.09
CA SER A 289 12.94 -2.72 0.44
C SER A 289 13.67 -2.08 -0.76
N TRP A 290 13.06 -2.03 -1.95
CA TRP A 290 13.70 -1.54 -3.18
C TRP A 290 13.34 -0.07 -3.46
N LYS A 291 14.12 0.58 -4.34
CA LYS A 291 13.96 1.99 -4.75
C LYS A 291 12.53 2.29 -5.23
N GLU A 292 12.12 3.55 -5.12
CA GLU A 292 10.84 4.05 -5.64
C GLU A 292 10.60 3.58 -7.10
N GLY A 293 9.43 2.99 -7.37
CA GLY A 293 9.03 2.54 -8.71
C GLY A 293 9.03 1.03 -8.98
N TRP A 294 9.40 0.17 -8.03
CA TRP A 294 9.42 -1.30 -8.21
C TRP A 294 8.06 -1.90 -8.62
N GLU A 295 6.94 -1.26 -8.26
CA GLU A 295 5.60 -1.67 -8.69
C GLU A 295 5.44 -1.59 -10.21
N ASN A 296 6.11 -0.63 -10.86
CA ASN A 296 6.09 -0.51 -12.31
C ASN A 296 6.89 -1.66 -12.94
N ASP A 297 8.06 -2.01 -12.41
CA ASP A 297 8.84 -3.16 -12.88
C ASP A 297 8.04 -4.47 -12.77
N ALA A 298 7.30 -4.64 -11.66
CA ALA A 298 6.42 -5.79 -11.46
C ALA A 298 5.29 -5.81 -12.50
N ARG A 299 4.62 -4.67 -12.76
CA ARG A 299 3.60 -4.54 -13.81
C ARG A 299 4.16 -4.87 -15.19
N ASP A 300 5.33 -4.33 -15.53
CA ASP A 300 5.99 -4.58 -16.81
C ASP A 300 6.36 -6.06 -16.98
N LYS A 301 6.83 -6.71 -15.90
CA LYS A 301 7.13 -8.15 -15.92
C LYS A 301 5.86 -9.00 -16.05
N ILE A 302 4.74 -8.60 -15.46
CA ILE A 302 3.45 -9.28 -15.64
C ILE A 302 2.96 -9.09 -17.08
N ALA A 303 3.02 -7.87 -17.61
CA ALA A 303 2.54 -7.52 -18.95
C ALA A 303 3.39 -8.13 -20.08
N SER A 304 4.71 -8.25 -19.87
CA SER A 304 5.65 -8.80 -20.88
C SER A 304 5.51 -10.29 -21.13
N ASN A 305 4.91 -11.04 -20.19
CA ASN A 305 4.65 -12.47 -20.36
C ASN A 305 3.25 -12.84 -19.84
N PRO A 306 2.27 -13.08 -20.74
CA PRO A 306 0.90 -13.43 -20.35
C PRO A 306 0.79 -14.64 -19.41
N LEU A 307 1.78 -15.54 -19.40
CA LEU A 307 1.81 -16.68 -18.46
C LEU A 307 1.84 -16.20 -17.00
N ASN A 308 2.54 -15.11 -16.70
CA ASN A 308 2.65 -14.57 -15.34
C ASN A 308 1.27 -14.16 -14.81
N MET A 309 0.49 -13.45 -15.63
CA MET A 309 -0.89 -13.08 -15.32
C MET A 309 -1.79 -14.32 -15.20
N ILE A 310 -1.70 -15.26 -16.15
CA ILE A 310 -2.57 -16.43 -16.21
C ILE A 310 -2.38 -17.32 -14.97
N PHE A 311 -1.14 -17.73 -14.67
CA PHE A 311 -0.87 -18.59 -13.52
C PHE A 311 -1.08 -17.86 -12.20
N GLY A 312 -0.73 -16.58 -12.10
CA GLY A 312 -1.00 -15.77 -10.91
C GLY A 312 -2.50 -15.75 -10.55
N GLN A 313 -3.36 -15.50 -11.55
CA GLN A 313 -4.82 -15.51 -11.37
C GLN A 313 -5.35 -16.90 -10.99
N VAL A 314 -4.96 -17.94 -11.73
CA VAL A 314 -5.44 -19.32 -11.54
C VAL A 314 -5.06 -19.85 -10.16
N LEU A 315 -3.79 -19.69 -9.77
CA LEU A 315 -3.29 -20.20 -8.49
C LEU A 315 -3.85 -19.42 -7.31
N TYR A 316 -4.03 -18.11 -7.44
CA TYR A 316 -4.71 -17.33 -6.41
C TYR A 316 -6.16 -17.79 -6.22
N GLY A 317 -6.85 -18.10 -7.33
CA GLY A 317 -8.17 -18.72 -7.32
C GLY A 317 -8.22 -20.04 -6.55
N GLU A 318 -7.22 -20.89 -6.75
CA GLU A 318 -7.06 -22.16 -6.02
C GLU A 318 -6.75 -21.95 -4.53
N ILE A 319 -5.88 -20.99 -4.20
CA ILE A 319 -5.52 -20.64 -2.81
C ILE A 319 -6.76 -20.20 -2.02
N ILE A 320 -7.53 -19.26 -2.56
CA ILE A 320 -8.75 -18.74 -1.92
C ILE A 320 -9.82 -19.84 -1.82
N SER A 321 -10.01 -20.62 -2.88
CA SER A 321 -10.96 -21.74 -2.87
C SER A 321 -10.58 -22.78 -1.81
N ALA A 322 -9.29 -23.11 -1.68
CA ALA A 322 -8.80 -24.02 -0.65
C ALA A 322 -9.01 -23.47 0.76
N LEU A 323 -8.83 -22.17 0.96
CA LEU A 323 -9.09 -21.48 2.23
C LEU A 323 -10.57 -21.55 2.61
N VAL A 324 -11.45 -21.10 1.72
CA VAL A 324 -12.91 -21.09 1.93
C VAL A 324 -13.46 -22.50 2.14
N THR A 325 -12.99 -23.45 1.32
CA THR A 325 -13.31 -24.87 1.49
C THR A 325 -12.77 -25.44 2.80
N GLY A 326 -11.62 -24.92 3.25
CA GLY A 326 -11.05 -25.18 4.56
C GLY A 326 -12.03 -24.84 5.67
N PHE A 327 -12.72 -23.70 5.59
CA PHE A 327 -13.80 -23.32 6.52
C PHE A 327 -15.09 -24.17 6.38
N GLY A 328 -15.11 -25.18 5.52
CA GLY A 328 -16.27 -26.07 5.34
C GLY A 328 -17.33 -25.54 4.38
N ILE A 329 -17.12 -24.36 3.79
CA ILE A 329 -18.02 -23.79 2.77
C ILE A 329 -17.73 -24.49 1.44
N ARG A 330 -18.72 -25.16 0.86
CA ARG A 330 -18.57 -25.89 -0.40
C ARG A 330 -19.54 -25.38 -1.48
N PRO A 331 -19.10 -25.32 -2.76
CA PRO A 331 -19.98 -24.95 -3.84
C PRO A 331 -20.94 -26.09 -4.18
N SER A 332 -22.13 -25.70 -4.63
CA SER A 332 -23.05 -26.53 -5.43
C SER A 332 -22.98 -26.19 -6.92
N ALA A 333 -22.32 -25.08 -7.26
CA ALA A 333 -22.09 -24.64 -8.61
C ALA A 333 -20.74 -23.93 -8.78
N VAL A 334 -20.20 -23.98 -9.99
CA VAL A 334 -19.00 -23.25 -10.41
C VAL A 334 -19.35 -22.41 -11.64
N ILE A 335 -19.02 -21.12 -11.58
CA ILE A 335 -19.21 -20.17 -12.68
C ILE A 335 -17.86 -19.51 -12.96
N GLY A 336 -17.33 -19.71 -14.17
CA GLY A 336 -16.05 -19.13 -14.58
C GLY A 336 -16.22 -18.00 -15.58
N TYR A 337 -15.78 -16.80 -15.24
CA TYR A 337 -15.72 -15.67 -16.17
C TYR A 337 -14.39 -15.72 -16.94
N SER A 338 -14.42 -15.96 -18.26
CA SER A 338 -13.20 -16.00 -19.09
C SER A 338 -12.17 -17.01 -18.54
N LEU A 339 -10.93 -16.57 -18.26
CA LEU A 339 -9.89 -17.38 -17.60
C LEU A 339 -10.37 -18.03 -16.29
N GLY A 340 -11.37 -17.45 -15.62
CA GLY A 340 -11.99 -17.99 -14.43
C GLY A 340 -12.54 -19.40 -14.60
N GLU A 341 -12.92 -19.82 -15.81
CA GLU A 341 -13.37 -21.21 -16.06
C GLU A 341 -12.24 -22.22 -15.84
N SER A 342 -11.04 -21.95 -16.37
CA SER A 342 -9.85 -22.75 -16.08
C SER A 342 -9.48 -22.71 -14.59
N ALA A 343 -9.60 -21.54 -13.94
CA ALA A 343 -9.33 -21.40 -12.51
C ALA A 343 -10.30 -22.25 -11.66
N GLY A 344 -11.59 -22.23 -11.97
CA GLY A 344 -12.61 -23.04 -11.30
C GLY A 344 -12.38 -24.54 -11.49
N ASN A 345 -11.96 -24.96 -12.69
CA ASN A 345 -11.66 -26.36 -12.98
C ASN A 345 -10.49 -26.88 -12.13
N PHE A 346 -9.41 -26.11 -11.98
CA PHE A 346 -8.30 -26.49 -11.09
C PHE A 346 -8.68 -26.39 -9.61
N ALA A 347 -9.31 -25.29 -9.19
CA ALA A 347 -9.65 -25.03 -7.79
C ALA A 347 -10.61 -26.06 -7.19
N THR A 348 -11.45 -26.69 -8.02
CA THR A 348 -12.39 -27.74 -7.59
C THR A 348 -11.85 -29.16 -7.76
N ASN A 349 -10.60 -29.33 -8.19
CA ASN A 349 -9.97 -30.60 -8.57
C ASN A 349 -10.73 -31.35 -9.70
N LEU A 350 -11.55 -30.64 -10.49
CA LEU A 350 -12.08 -31.19 -11.73
C LEU A 350 -10.93 -31.54 -12.67
N TRP A 351 -9.96 -30.64 -12.79
CA TRP A 351 -8.68 -30.90 -13.44
C TRP A 351 -7.61 -31.31 -12.41
N PRO A 352 -6.68 -32.21 -12.77
CA PRO A 352 -5.79 -32.87 -11.81
C PRO A 352 -4.70 -31.94 -11.24
N ASP A 353 -3.95 -31.26 -12.11
CA ASP A 353 -2.86 -30.37 -11.71
C ASP A 353 -2.51 -29.35 -12.81
N HIS A 354 -1.90 -28.25 -12.37
CA HIS A 354 -1.48 -27.14 -13.21
C HIS A 354 -0.06 -27.31 -13.80
N GLU A 355 0.71 -28.33 -13.44
CA GLU A 355 2.06 -28.59 -14.00
C GLU A 355 1.98 -29.01 -15.46
N GLU A 356 1.00 -29.85 -15.81
CA GLU A 356 0.80 -30.23 -17.21
C GLU A 356 0.34 -29.03 -18.05
N MET A 357 -0.47 -28.12 -17.48
CA MET A 357 -0.81 -26.85 -18.14
C MET A 357 0.45 -26.01 -18.38
N LEU A 358 1.30 -25.82 -17.37
CA LEU A 358 2.56 -25.10 -17.51
C LEU A 358 3.41 -25.70 -18.64
N LYS A 359 3.61 -27.02 -18.62
CA LYS A 359 4.39 -27.73 -19.65
C LYS A 359 3.83 -27.54 -21.06
N ARG A 360 2.50 -27.55 -21.23
CA ARG A 360 1.87 -27.30 -22.54
C ARG A 360 2.01 -25.84 -22.96
N MET A 361 1.81 -24.91 -22.03
CA MET A 361 1.91 -23.47 -22.28
C MET A 361 3.34 -23.02 -22.63
N THR A 362 4.38 -23.60 -22.01
CA THR A 362 5.79 -23.30 -22.35
C THR A 362 6.18 -23.83 -23.74
N LYS A 363 5.49 -24.84 -24.27
CA LYS A 363 5.80 -25.46 -25.58
C LYS A 363 5.03 -24.86 -26.75
N THR A 364 4.13 -23.93 -26.50
CA THR A 364 3.24 -23.36 -27.52
C THR A 364 3.52 -21.88 -27.72
N ASP A 365 3.33 -21.39 -28.94
CA ASP A 365 3.39 -19.97 -29.26
C ASP A 365 2.03 -19.25 -29.15
N LEU A 366 1.00 -19.97 -28.66
CA LEU A 366 -0.38 -19.47 -28.58
C LEU A 366 -0.46 -18.11 -27.87
N PHE A 367 0.24 -17.94 -26.74
CA PHE A 367 0.18 -16.73 -25.91
C PHE A 367 1.43 -15.84 -26.05
N THR A 368 2.31 -16.10 -27.02
CA THR A 368 3.49 -15.27 -27.28
C THR A 368 3.40 -14.59 -28.64
N THR A 369 2.92 -15.30 -29.67
CA THR A 369 2.84 -14.77 -31.04
C THR A 369 1.47 -14.87 -31.69
N GLN A 370 0.66 -15.89 -31.35
CA GLN A 370 -0.61 -16.12 -32.04
C GLN A 370 -1.72 -15.22 -31.49
N LEU A 371 -1.98 -15.30 -30.18
CA LEU A 371 -3.06 -14.57 -29.50
C LEU A 371 -2.55 -13.33 -28.74
N ALA A 372 -1.24 -13.18 -28.60
CA ALA A 372 -0.58 -12.04 -27.97
C ALA A 372 0.59 -11.56 -28.85
N GLY A 373 1.29 -10.52 -28.40
CA GLY A 373 2.41 -9.93 -29.13
C GLY A 373 1.99 -9.48 -30.53
N PRO A 374 2.57 -10.02 -31.63
CA PRO A 374 2.19 -9.67 -33.00
C PRO A 374 0.75 -10.06 -33.39
N CYS A 375 0.08 -10.90 -32.59
CA CYS A 375 -1.31 -11.34 -32.79
C CYS A 375 -1.53 -12.01 -34.17
N ASN A 376 -0.70 -12.99 -34.52
CA ASN A 376 -0.73 -13.65 -35.84
C ASN A 376 -2.09 -14.30 -36.16
N SER A 377 -2.81 -14.80 -35.14
CA SER A 377 -4.10 -15.45 -35.34
C SER A 377 -5.14 -14.46 -35.86
N ILE A 378 -5.28 -13.29 -35.22
CA ILE A 378 -6.24 -12.29 -35.69
C ILE A 378 -5.83 -11.69 -37.03
N ARG A 379 -4.52 -11.51 -37.28
CA ARG A 379 -4.03 -11.06 -38.58
C ARG A 379 -4.47 -12.00 -39.70
N LYS A 380 -4.37 -13.31 -39.47
CA LYS A 380 -4.87 -14.33 -40.41
C LYS A 380 -6.39 -14.34 -40.50
N ALA A 381 -7.11 -14.25 -39.39
CA ALA A 381 -8.58 -14.27 -39.36
C ALA A 381 -9.20 -13.07 -40.10
N TRP A 382 -8.57 -11.89 -40.00
CA TRP A 382 -9.08 -10.62 -40.54
C TRP A 382 -8.35 -10.17 -41.82
N ASN A 383 -7.54 -11.05 -42.42
CA ASN A 383 -6.76 -10.77 -43.64
C ASN A 383 -5.91 -9.48 -43.54
N ILE A 384 -5.27 -9.27 -42.40
CA ILE A 384 -4.39 -8.12 -42.13
C ILE A 384 -2.98 -8.46 -42.62
N SER A 385 -2.41 -7.60 -43.45
CA SER A 385 -1.07 -7.85 -44.01
C SER A 385 0.03 -7.74 -42.94
N SER A 386 1.18 -8.39 -43.16
CA SER A 386 2.30 -8.39 -42.20
C SER A 386 2.92 -7.01 -42.01
N GLY A 387 2.87 -6.14 -43.03
CA GLY A 387 3.38 -4.77 -42.99
C GLY A 387 2.37 -3.74 -42.46
N GLU A 388 1.13 -4.14 -42.21
CA GLU A 388 0.10 -3.23 -41.70
C GLU A 388 0.25 -3.02 -40.20
N ASP A 389 0.30 -1.75 -39.79
CA ASP A 389 0.27 -1.33 -38.39
C ASP A 389 -1.08 -1.67 -37.77
N PHE A 390 -1.08 -2.75 -36.98
CA PHE A 390 -2.25 -3.26 -36.29
C PHE A 390 -1.93 -3.44 -34.81
N LYS A 391 -2.66 -2.70 -33.99
CA LYS A 391 -2.63 -2.78 -32.53
C LYS A 391 -4.00 -3.22 -32.03
N TRP A 392 -4.06 -4.43 -31.49
CA TRP A 392 -5.23 -4.92 -30.77
C TRP A 392 -5.48 -4.07 -29.53
N CYS A 393 -6.76 -3.85 -29.22
CA CYS A 393 -7.20 -3.12 -28.06
C CYS A 393 -8.53 -3.68 -27.57
N ALA A 394 -8.74 -3.72 -26.25
CA ALA A 394 -10.02 -4.02 -25.64
C ALA A 394 -10.44 -2.88 -24.69
N ALA A 395 -11.73 -2.58 -24.65
CA ALA A 395 -12.28 -1.54 -23.78
C ALA A 395 -13.62 -1.99 -23.20
N MET A 396 -13.83 -1.71 -21.92
CA MET A 396 -15.12 -1.82 -21.26
C MET A 396 -15.91 -0.53 -21.51
N VAL A 397 -17.17 -0.63 -21.95
CA VAL A 397 -18.05 0.50 -22.24
C VAL A 397 -19.34 0.39 -21.43
N ASN A 398 -19.84 1.51 -20.91
CA ASN A 398 -21.07 1.58 -20.12
C ASN A 398 -22.33 1.68 -21.00
N ARG A 399 -22.47 0.79 -21.98
CA ARG A 399 -23.64 0.75 -22.87
C ARG A 399 -24.24 -0.66 -22.98
N PRO A 400 -25.58 -0.77 -23.14
CA PRO A 400 -26.24 -2.04 -23.39
C PRO A 400 -25.76 -2.72 -24.66
N SER A 401 -25.73 -4.06 -24.64
CA SER A 401 -25.19 -4.87 -25.74
C SER A 401 -25.90 -4.65 -27.07
N GLY A 402 -27.20 -4.31 -27.06
CA GLY A 402 -27.98 -4.00 -28.26
C GLY A 402 -27.47 -2.76 -29.01
N ASP A 403 -27.14 -1.68 -28.30
CA ASP A 403 -26.64 -0.44 -28.90
C ASP A 403 -25.18 -0.57 -29.34
N VAL A 404 -24.40 -1.31 -28.55
CA VAL A 404 -23.02 -1.67 -28.89
C VAL A 404 -22.99 -2.46 -30.21
N ARG A 405 -23.77 -3.53 -30.35
CA ARG A 405 -23.83 -4.34 -31.59
C ARG A 405 -24.15 -3.48 -32.82
N LYS A 406 -25.21 -2.67 -32.76
CA LYS A 406 -25.61 -1.76 -33.86
C LYS A 406 -24.49 -0.81 -34.26
N THR A 407 -23.69 -0.36 -33.30
CA THR A 407 -22.59 0.57 -33.59
C THR A 407 -21.40 -0.15 -34.21
N LEU A 408 -21.07 -1.34 -33.72
CA LEU A 408 -19.97 -2.18 -34.22
C LEU A 408 -20.19 -2.61 -35.69
N ASP A 409 -21.43 -2.73 -36.16
CA ASP A 409 -21.73 -3.06 -37.57
C ASP A 409 -21.10 -2.07 -38.57
N ALA A 410 -20.86 -0.82 -38.15
CA ALA A 410 -20.18 0.19 -38.96
C ALA A 410 -18.65 0.06 -38.97
N PHE A 411 -18.06 -0.82 -38.15
CA PHE A 411 -16.63 -0.95 -37.93
C PHE A 411 -16.19 -2.43 -38.00
N PRO A 412 -15.89 -2.95 -39.20
CA PRO A 412 -15.70 -4.39 -39.44
C PRO A 412 -14.52 -5.03 -38.68
N ARG A 413 -13.58 -4.23 -38.18
CA ARG A 413 -12.42 -4.66 -37.37
C ARG A 413 -12.64 -4.50 -35.87
N THR A 414 -13.90 -4.60 -35.44
CA THR A 414 -14.30 -4.54 -34.03
C THR A 414 -15.31 -5.64 -33.73
N ARG A 415 -15.36 -6.08 -32.47
CA ARG A 415 -16.21 -7.16 -31.97
C ARG A 415 -16.72 -6.82 -30.57
N LEU A 416 -17.94 -7.25 -30.28
CA LEU A 416 -18.43 -7.38 -28.92
C LEU A 416 -17.82 -8.67 -28.34
N LEU A 417 -17.02 -8.54 -27.29
CA LEU A 417 -16.34 -9.65 -26.66
C LEU A 417 -17.17 -10.25 -25.53
N ILE A 418 -17.70 -9.41 -24.64
CA ILE A 418 -18.39 -9.86 -23.43
C ILE A 418 -19.54 -8.90 -23.11
N VAL A 419 -20.68 -9.44 -22.68
CA VAL A 419 -21.74 -8.67 -22.01
C VAL A 419 -21.62 -8.91 -20.50
N ASN A 420 -21.22 -7.89 -19.75
CA ASN A 420 -20.91 -8.00 -18.33
C ASN A 420 -22.17 -7.83 -17.48
N THR A 421 -22.94 -6.79 -17.75
CA THR A 421 -24.19 -6.42 -17.07
C THR A 421 -25.20 -5.92 -18.12
N PRO A 422 -26.46 -5.62 -17.76
CA PRO A 422 -27.42 -5.05 -18.70
C PRO A 422 -26.96 -3.75 -19.39
N ASP A 423 -26.05 -3.02 -18.75
CA ASP A 423 -25.56 -1.70 -19.15
C ASP A 423 -24.02 -1.63 -19.33
N GLU A 424 -23.31 -2.76 -19.31
CA GLU A 424 -21.85 -2.80 -19.44
C GLU A 424 -21.40 -3.92 -20.39
N CYS A 425 -20.54 -3.60 -21.34
CA CYS A 425 -20.01 -4.53 -22.33
C CYS A 425 -18.49 -4.37 -22.49
N VAL A 426 -17.81 -5.42 -22.95
CA VAL A 426 -16.41 -5.36 -23.39
C VAL A 426 -16.37 -5.46 -24.91
N ILE A 427 -15.73 -4.50 -25.56
CA ILE A 427 -15.48 -4.47 -27.00
C ILE A 427 -13.98 -4.65 -27.28
N GLY A 428 -13.64 -5.24 -28.43
CA GLY A 428 -12.25 -5.44 -28.83
C GLY A 428 -12.05 -5.35 -30.34
N GLY A 429 -10.87 -4.89 -30.76
CA GLY A 429 -10.60 -4.64 -32.17
C GLY A 429 -9.34 -3.84 -32.44
N ALA A 430 -9.24 -3.32 -33.66
CA ALA A 430 -8.21 -2.34 -34.02
C ALA A 430 -8.39 -1.08 -33.18
N ARG A 431 -7.33 -0.61 -32.51
CA ARG A 431 -7.39 0.55 -31.60
C ARG A 431 -8.11 1.77 -32.19
N LYS A 432 -7.75 2.15 -33.42
CA LYS A 432 -8.34 3.30 -34.14
C LYS A 432 -9.85 3.17 -34.34
N ASP A 433 -10.36 1.94 -34.50
CA ASP A 433 -11.79 1.71 -34.70
C ASP A 433 -12.53 1.62 -33.38
N ILE A 434 -11.91 1.08 -32.32
CA ILE A 434 -12.46 1.13 -30.96
C ILE A 434 -12.66 2.57 -30.49
N GLU A 435 -11.70 3.45 -30.72
CA GLU A 435 -11.81 4.89 -30.40
C GLU A 435 -12.99 5.57 -31.14
N LYS A 436 -13.22 5.20 -32.41
CA LYS A 436 -14.39 5.68 -33.18
C LYS A 436 -15.70 5.10 -32.66
N VAL A 437 -15.74 3.82 -32.27
CA VAL A 437 -16.93 3.18 -31.68
C VAL A 437 -17.32 3.91 -30.41
N ILE A 438 -16.37 4.16 -29.50
CA ILE A 438 -16.60 4.90 -28.24
C ILE A 438 -17.13 6.32 -28.54
N THR A 439 -16.52 7.02 -29.49
CA THR A 439 -16.97 8.35 -29.92
C THR A 439 -18.39 8.32 -30.47
N LYS A 440 -18.75 7.32 -31.28
CA LYS A 440 -20.09 7.17 -31.86
C LYS A 440 -21.14 6.76 -30.82
N LEU A 441 -20.78 5.91 -29.86
CA LEU A 441 -21.62 5.53 -28.72
C LEU A 441 -21.82 6.66 -27.71
N LYS A 442 -20.94 7.69 -27.74
CA LYS A 442 -20.90 8.79 -26.78
C LYS A 442 -20.94 8.26 -25.35
N CYS A 443 -20.06 7.30 -25.06
CA CYS A 443 -20.02 6.57 -23.80
C CYS A 443 -18.70 6.74 -23.08
N GLU A 444 -18.72 6.44 -21.78
CA GLU A 444 -17.48 6.28 -21.02
C GLU A 444 -16.88 4.92 -21.36
N ALA A 445 -15.55 4.87 -21.36
CA ALA A 445 -14.83 3.66 -21.69
C ALA A 445 -13.56 3.54 -20.86
N VAL A 446 -13.27 2.32 -20.40
CA VAL A 446 -12.03 1.98 -19.69
C VAL A 446 -11.26 0.98 -20.55
N PHE A 447 -10.06 1.36 -20.98
CA PHE A 447 -9.19 0.46 -21.74
C PHE A 447 -8.60 -0.63 -20.83
N LEU A 448 -8.57 -1.85 -21.36
CA LEU A 448 -8.05 -3.02 -20.66
C LEU A 448 -6.62 -3.32 -21.14
N GLU A 449 -5.69 -3.47 -20.20
CA GLU A 449 -4.28 -3.75 -20.48
C GLU A 449 -3.98 -5.26 -20.46
N GLY A 450 -2.99 -5.69 -21.23
CA GLY A 450 -2.51 -7.09 -21.22
C GLY A 450 -3.51 -8.14 -21.72
N VAL A 451 -4.61 -7.73 -22.37
CA VAL A 451 -5.65 -8.64 -22.84
C VAL A 451 -5.26 -9.28 -24.18
N VAL A 452 -5.30 -10.62 -24.22
CA VAL A 452 -5.06 -11.40 -25.44
C VAL A 452 -6.24 -11.34 -26.42
N THR A 453 -5.99 -11.67 -27.70
CA THR A 453 -6.98 -11.66 -28.80
C THR A 453 -7.94 -12.85 -28.74
N VAL A 454 -8.75 -12.93 -27.69
CA VAL A 454 -9.79 -13.95 -27.48
C VAL A 454 -11.18 -13.31 -27.38
N HIS A 455 -12.20 -14.13 -27.20
CA HIS A 455 -13.61 -13.77 -27.15
C HIS A 455 -14.18 -13.29 -28.50
N CYS A 456 -13.58 -13.73 -29.60
CA CYS A 456 -14.04 -13.47 -30.94
C CYS A 456 -13.40 -14.42 -31.97
N ASP A 457 -13.77 -14.23 -33.25
CA ASP A 457 -13.30 -14.98 -34.41
C ASP A 457 -11.77 -14.94 -34.62
N ALA A 458 -11.06 -14.08 -33.88
CA ALA A 458 -9.60 -14.03 -33.82
C ALA A 458 -8.95 -15.38 -33.47
N VAL A 459 -9.63 -16.24 -32.70
CA VAL A 459 -9.10 -17.53 -32.25
C VAL A 459 -9.24 -18.63 -33.32
N ASN A 460 -10.13 -18.46 -34.31
CA ASN A 460 -10.47 -19.50 -35.29
C ASN A 460 -9.25 -20.16 -35.96
N PRO A 461 -8.22 -19.42 -36.42
CA PRO A 461 -7.05 -20.04 -37.05
C PRO A 461 -6.24 -20.97 -36.15
N VAL A 462 -6.37 -20.84 -34.83
CA VAL A 462 -5.66 -21.64 -33.82
C VAL A 462 -6.61 -22.43 -32.90
N ALA A 463 -7.91 -22.47 -33.22
CA ALA A 463 -8.95 -23.08 -32.38
C ALA A 463 -8.63 -24.53 -31.96
N GLY A 464 -8.18 -25.37 -32.90
CA GLY A 464 -7.82 -26.76 -32.59
C GLY A 464 -6.65 -26.87 -31.59
N ARG A 465 -5.65 -25.99 -31.71
CA ARG A 465 -4.51 -25.93 -30.77
C ARG A 465 -4.94 -25.40 -29.41
N TYR A 466 -5.82 -24.39 -29.39
CA TYR A 466 -6.38 -23.82 -28.16
C TYR A 466 -7.26 -24.84 -27.42
N ARG A 467 -8.08 -25.60 -28.12
CA ARG A 467 -8.85 -26.72 -27.56
C ARG A 467 -7.95 -27.81 -26.99
N SER A 468 -6.93 -28.21 -27.75
CA SER A 468 -5.98 -29.26 -27.34
C SER A 468 -5.22 -28.88 -26.07
N LEU A 469 -4.92 -27.58 -25.88
CA LEU A 469 -4.30 -27.06 -24.66
C LEU A 469 -5.15 -27.38 -23.42
N HIS A 470 -6.48 -27.21 -23.52
CA HIS A 470 -7.44 -27.35 -22.42
C HIS A 470 -8.06 -28.75 -22.30
N LEU A 471 -7.60 -29.73 -23.10
CA LEU A 471 -8.08 -31.10 -23.02
C LEU A 471 -7.40 -31.82 -21.85
N PHE A 472 -8.11 -31.94 -20.72
CA PHE A 472 -7.65 -32.61 -19.51
C PHE A 472 -8.57 -33.79 -19.17
N PRO A 473 -8.03 -34.87 -18.57
CA PRO A 473 -8.88 -35.83 -17.86
C PRO A 473 -9.64 -35.09 -16.76
N VAL A 474 -10.93 -35.41 -16.60
CA VAL A 474 -11.79 -34.75 -15.61
C VAL A 474 -12.19 -35.71 -14.49
N THR A 475 -12.31 -35.18 -13.28
CA THR A 475 -12.91 -35.88 -12.13
C THR A 475 -14.00 -34.98 -11.52
N PRO A 476 -15.24 -35.01 -12.03
CA PRO A 476 -16.30 -34.11 -11.57
C PRO A 476 -16.59 -34.28 -10.06
N PRO A 477 -16.55 -33.20 -9.27
CA PRO A 477 -16.94 -33.27 -7.86
C PRO A 477 -18.44 -33.56 -7.71
N GLU A 478 -18.78 -34.42 -6.75
CA GLU A 478 -20.16 -34.85 -6.50
C GLU A 478 -21.05 -33.65 -6.14
N GLY A 479 -22.22 -33.56 -6.76
CA GLY A 479 -23.23 -32.55 -6.46
C GLY A 479 -22.91 -31.13 -6.94
N VAL A 480 -21.85 -30.93 -7.73
CA VAL A 480 -21.45 -29.61 -8.25
C VAL A 480 -21.82 -29.46 -9.72
N LYS A 481 -22.57 -28.41 -10.06
CA LYS A 481 -22.86 -28.04 -11.46
C LYS A 481 -21.85 -27.05 -12.01
N PHE A 482 -21.41 -27.22 -13.25
CA PHE A 482 -20.53 -26.29 -13.92
C PHE A 482 -21.32 -25.47 -14.95
N TYR A 483 -21.14 -24.15 -14.92
CA TYR A 483 -21.77 -23.22 -15.86
C TYR A 483 -20.76 -22.74 -16.88
N SER A 484 -21.16 -22.82 -18.15
CA SER A 484 -20.42 -22.21 -19.25
C SER A 484 -21.01 -20.83 -19.52
N CYS A 485 -20.18 -19.79 -19.43
CA CYS A 485 -20.63 -18.46 -19.82
C CYS A 485 -20.97 -18.39 -21.31
N ALA A 486 -20.24 -19.15 -22.15
CA ALA A 486 -20.49 -19.21 -23.58
C ALA A 486 -21.85 -19.85 -23.92
N LEU A 487 -22.27 -20.88 -23.16
CA LEU A 487 -23.58 -21.50 -23.34
C LEU A 487 -24.70 -20.76 -22.60
N GLY A 488 -24.38 -19.91 -21.62
CA GLY A 488 -25.35 -19.23 -20.76
C GLY A 488 -26.08 -20.17 -19.79
N ARG A 489 -25.56 -21.38 -19.55
CA ARG A 489 -26.22 -22.42 -18.74
C ARG A 489 -25.23 -23.45 -18.20
N SER A 490 -25.74 -24.32 -17.31
CA SER A 490 -24.98 -25.49 -16.85
C SER A 490 -24.87 -26.58 -17.93
N PHE A 491 -23.82 -27.39 -17.85
CA PHE A 491 -23.55 -28.49 -18.77
C PHE A 491 -22.95 -29.69 -18.05
N ASP A 492 -23.10 -30.88 -18.64
CA ASP A 492 -22.50 -32.11 -18.15
C ASP A 492 -21.01 -32.15 -18.51
N VAL A 493 -20.17 -32.29 -17.48
CA VAL A 493 -18.73 -32.16 -17.64
C VAL A 493 -18.08 -33.47 -18.06
N THR A 494 -17.48 -33.48 -19.24
CA THR A 494 -16.53 -34.46 -19.74
C THR A 494 -15.23 -33.75 -20.09
N SER A 495 -14.18 -34.52 -20.42
CA SER A 495 -12.92 -33.95 -20.91
C SER A 495 -13.13 -33.05 -22.14
N GLU A 496 -13.99 -33.50 -23.06
CA GLU A 496 -14.34 -32.78 -24.27
C GLU A 496 -15.20 -31.56 -23.95
N SER A 497 -16.29 -31.70 -23.20
CA SER A 497 -17.21 -30.58 -22.97
C SER A 497 -16.57 -29.45 -22.15
N ALA A 498 -15.67 -29.75 -21.22
CA ALA A 498 -14.88 -28.74 -20.51
C ALA A 498 -13.95 -27.95 -21.45
N ALA A 499 -13.25 -28.65 -22.36
CA ALA A 499 -12.40 -28.01 -23.35
C ALA A 499 -13.20 -27.23 -24.40
N ASP A 500 -14.38 -27.74 -24.78
CA ASP A 500 -15.28 -27.14 -25.76
C ASP A 500 -15.94 -25.86 -25.22
N SER A 501 -16.33 -25.84 -23.95
CA SER A 501 -16.84 -24.63 -23.28
C SER A 501 -15.80 -23.50 -23.31
N ILE A 502 -14.56 -23.81 -22.91
CA ILE A 502 -13.44 -22.84 -22.94
C ILE A 502 -13.08 -22.41 -24.37
N LEU A 503 -13.16 -23.32 -25.35
CA LEU A 503 -12.97 -22.94 -26.74
C LEU A 503 -14.07 -21.98 -27.20
N MET A 504 -15.33 -22.29 -26.90
CA MET A 504 -16.49 -21.52 -27.33
C MET A 504 -16.45 -20.09 -26.77
N GLN A 505 -16.10 -19.93 -25.49
CA GLN A 505 -15.92 -18.59 -24.93
C GLN A 505 -14.80 -17.83 -25.63
N ALA A 506 -13.73 -18.52 -26.05
CA ALA A 506 -12.58 -17.90 -26.69
C ALA A 506 -12.89 -17.51 -28.15
N THR A 507 -13.72 -18.26 -28.87
CA THR A 507 -14.04 -18.01 -30.29
C THR A 507 -15.22 -17.07 -30.51
N SER A 508 -16.11 -16.91 -29.53
CA SER A 508 -17.40 -16.24 -29.76
C SER A 508 -17.78 -15.19 -28.72
N GLY A 509 -17.00 -15.08 -27.64
CA GLY A 509 -17.40 -14.23 -26.52
C GLY A 509 -18.57 -14.84 -25.75
N PHE A 510 -19.16 -14.08 -24.82
CA PHE A 510 -20.24 -14.58 -23.99
C PHE A 510 -21.09 -13.49 -23.35
N ASP A 511 -22.25 -13.90 -22.82
CA ASP A 511 -23.15 -13.06 -22.03
C ASP A 511 -23.16 -13.53 -20.56
N PHE A 512 -22.40 -12.82 -19.73
CA PHE A 512 -22.29 -13.13 -18.30
C PHE A 512 -23.62 -12.85 -17.58
N ALA A 513 -24.32 -11.79 -17.96
CA ALA A 513 -25.63 -11.45 -17.40
C ALA A 513 -26.63 -12.59 -17.62
N ALA A 514 -26.70 -13.13 -18.84
CA ALA A 514 -27.55 -14.27 -19.15
C ALA A 514 -27.19 -15.52 -18.32
N THR A 515 -25.89 -15.75 -18.09
CA THR A 515 -25.41 -16.87 -17.27
C THR A 515 -25.83 -16.75 -15.81
N ILE A 516 -25.70 -15.56 -15.23
CA ILE A 516 -26.11 -15.27 -13.84
C ILE A 516 -27.63 -15.34 -13.70
N GLU A 517 -28.39 -14.83 -14.67
CA GLU A 517 -29.84 -14.98 -14.72
C GLU A 517 -30.26 -16.45 -14.76
N GLN A 518 -29.58 -17.27 -15.55
CA GLN A 518 -29.86 -18.70 -15.60
C GLN A 518 -29.47 -19.39 -14.29
N ALA A 519 -28.33 -19.09 -13.71
CA ALA A 519 -27.90 -19.59 -12.40
C ALA A 519 -28.93 -19.25 -11.30
N TYR A 520 -29.45 -18.03 -11.32
CA TYR A 520 -30.51 -17.58 -10.41
C TYR A 520 -31.81 -18.38 -10.62
N LYS A 521 -32.23 -18.61 -11.87
CA LYS A 521 -33.39 -19.46 -12.20
C LYS A 521 -33.21 -20.91 -11.72
N ASP A 522 -31.98 -21.43 -11.76
CA ASP A 522 -31.62 -22.78 -11.31
C ASP A 522 -31.57 -22.91 -9.76
N GLY A 523 -31.84 -21.81 -9.04
CA GLY A 523 -31.97 -21.73 -7.58
C GLY A 523 -30.69 -21.33 -6.85
N ILE A 524 -29.70 -20.76 -7.54
CA ILE A 524 -28.52 -20.18 -6.88
C ILE A 524 -28.89 -18.81 -6.32
N ARG A 525 -28.57 -18.58 -5.05
CA ARG A 525 -28.78 -17.30 -4.36
C ARG A 525 -27.51 -16.72 -3.78
N VAL A 526 -26.48 -17.55 -3.61
CA VAL A 526 -25.22 -17.15 -2.99
C VAL A 526 -24.09 -17.31 -3.98
N PHE A 527 -23.41 -16.20 -4.28
CA PHE A 527 -22.32 -16.09 -5.23
C PHE A 527 -21.06 -15.64 -4.49
N LEU A 528 -20.10 -16.54 -4.35
CA LEU A 528 -18.87 -16.31 -3.62
C LEU A 528 -17.71 -16.21 -4.61
N GLU A 529 -17.11 -15.03 -4.74
CA GLU A 529 -16.02 -14.80 -5.69
C GLU A 529 -14.68 -15.27 -5.09
N MET A 530 -14.05 -16.25 -5.75
CA MET A 530 -12.87 -16.98 -5.26
C MET A 530 -11.55 -16.49 -5.87
N GLY A 531 -11.53 -15.37 -6.58
CA GLY A 531 -10.32 -14.84 -7.22
C GLY A 531 -9.91 -13.47 -6.71
N PRO A 532 -8.90 -12.83 -7.31
CA PRO A 532 -8.46 -11.51 -6.89
C PRO A 532 -9.55 -10.48 -7.22
N HIS A 533 -9.64 -9.44 -6.38
CA HIS A 533 -10.59 -8.33 -6.53
C HIS A 533 -12.07 -8.76 -6.42
N SER A 534 -13.00 -7.89 -6.84
CA SER A 534 -14.44 -8.07 -6.64
C SER A 534 -15.27 -7.73 -7.88
N SER A 535 -14.72 -7.95 -9.08
CA SER A 535 -15.39 -7.56 -10.32
C SER A 535 -16.67 -8.36 -10.57
N CYS A 536 -16.66 -9.67 -10.34
CA CYS A 536 -17.86 -10.50 -10.55
C CYS A 536 -18.93 -10.19 -9.51
N THR A 537 -18.53 -9.92 -8.27
CA THR A 537 -19.42 -9.50 -7.18
C THR A 537 -20.21 -8.26 -7.59
N ARG A 538 -19.52 -7.19 -8.03
CA ARG A 538 -20.15 -5.95 -8.54
C ARG A 538 -21.09 -6.23 -9.71
N MET A 539 -20.64 -7.04 -10.68
CA MET A 539 -21.46 -7.36 -11.85
C MET A 539 -22.73 -8.13 -11.45
N ILE A 540 -22.63 -9.10 -10.54
CA ILE A 540 -23.75 -9.91 -10.06
C ILE A 540 -24.73 -9.04 -9.28
N ASP A 541 -24.28 -8.19 -8.36
CA ASP A 541 -25.14 -7.23 -7.66
C ASP A 541 -25.89 -6.34 -8.67
N ARG A 542 -25.22 -5.87 -9.74
CA ARG A 542 -25.83 -5.07 -10.80
C ARG A 542 -26.84 -5.83 -11.65
N ILE A 543 -26.57 -7.10 -11.97
CA ILE A 543 -27.47 -7.98 -12.74
C ILE A 543 -28.71 -8.29 -11.93
N LEU A 544 -28.55 -8.70 -10.66
CA LEU A 544 -29.64 -9.17 -9.83
C LEU A 544 -30.45 -8.05 -9.18
N GLY A 545 -29.85 -6.87 -8.96
CA GLY A 545 -30.53 -5.69 -8.41
C GLY A 545 -31.10 -5.98 -7.02
N ASP A 546 -32.35 -5.59 -6.79
CA ASP A 546 -33.01 -5.73 -5.47
C ASP A 546 -33.52 -7.15 -5.17
N ARG A 547 -33.31 -8.12 -6.07
CA ARG A 547 -33.71 -9.52 -5.83
C ARG A 547 -32.90 -10.11 -4.69
N ASP A 548 -33.49 -11.04 -3.92
CA ASP A 548 -32.78 -11.70 -2.83
C ASP A 548 -31.58 -12.50 -3.34
N HIS A 549 -30.37 -12.07 -2.96
CA HIS A 549 -29.12 -12.75 -3.22
C HIS A 549 -28.00 -12.22 -2.31
N LEU A 550 -26.91 -13.00 -2.21
CA LEU A 550 -25.64 -12.57 -1.64
C LEU A 550 -24.56 -12.71 -2.72
N ALA A 551 -23.91 -11.59 -3.06
CA ALA A 551 -22.65 -11.61 -3.79
C ALA A 551 -21.54 -11.06 -2.88
N VAL A 552 -20.44 -11.80 -2.71
CA VAL A 552 -19.32 -11.37 -1.87
C VAL A 552 -17.99 -11.93 -2.38
N SER A 553 -16.96 -11.08 -2.40
CA SER A 553 -15.60 -11.49 -2.73
C SER A 553 -14.78 -11.80 -1.48
N ALA A 554 -13.93 -12.82 -1.58
CA ALA A 554 -12.93 -13.16 -0.57
C ALA A 554 -11.64 -12.31 -0.68
N SER A 555 -11.53 -11.44 -1.68
CA SER A 555 -10.31 -10.68 -1.98
C SER A 555 -10.64 -9.24 -2.43
N PHE A 556 -9.96 -8.26 -1.86
CA PHE A 556 -10.07 -6.84 -2.27
C PHE A 556 -8.70 -6.24 -2.49
N ARG A 557 -8.53 -5.51 -3.60
CA ARG A 557 -7.27 -4.81 -3.90
C ARG A 557 -7.06 -3.68 -2.90
N GLY A 558 -5.85 -3.61 -2.33
CA GLY A 558 -5.46 -2.57 -1.37
C GLY A 558 -5.93 -2.82 0.07
N GLU A 559 -6.67 -3.90 0.32
CA GLU A 559 -7.04 -4.33 1.67
C GLU A 559 -6.11 -5.44 2.16
N ASP A 560 -5.88 -5.51 3.47
CA ASP A 560 -5.17 -6.63 4.09
C ASP A 560 -5.97 -7.94 3.88
N GLU A 561 -5.32 -8.99 3.39
CA GLU A 561 -6.02 -10.22 2.99
C GLU A 561 -6.69 -10.93 4.17
N TYR A 562 -6.14 -10.83 5.38
CA TYR A 562 -6.80 -11.40 6.57
C TYR A 562 -8.09 -10.65 6.87
N LEU A 563 -8.06 -9.32 6.80
CA LEU A 563 -9.25 -8.48 6.93
C LEU A 563 -10.32 -8.82 5.88
N SER A 564 -9.94 -8.98 4.61
CA SER A 564 -10.90 -9.37 3.56
C SER A 564 -11.55 -10.73 3.85
N ILE A 565 -10.78 -11.71 4.33
CA ILE A 565 -11.31 -13.04 4.69
C ILE A 565 -12.25 -12.99 5.89
N ILE A 566 -11.93 -12.26 6.96
CA ILE A 566 -12.84 -12.18 8.12
C ILE A 566 -14.13 -11.41 7.79
N LYS A 567 -14.08 -10.39 6.92
CA LYS A 567 -15.28 -9.71 6.41
C LYS A 567 -16.13 -10.64 5.54
N PHE A 568 -15.48 -11.41 4.66
CA PHE A 568 -16.14 -12.44 3.87
C PHE A 568 -16.86 -13.44 4.78
N LEU A 569 -16.19 -14.00 5.78
CA LEU A 569 -16.80 -14.90 6.77
C LEU A 569 -17.89 -14.21 7.60
N GLY A 570 -17.74 -12.92 7.90
CA GLY A 570 -18.75 -12.11 8.56
C GLY A 570 -20.04 -11.99 7.74
N ALA A 571 -19.94 -11.79 6.42
CA ALA A 571 -21.10 -11.79 5.53
C ALA A 571 -21.78 -13.16 5.49
N ILE A 572 -21.00 -14.24 5.39
CA ILE A 572 -21.50 -15.63 5.47
C ILE A 572 -22.22 -15.89 6.80
N ALA A 573 -21.67 -15.42 7.92
CA ALA A 573 -22.27 -15.57 9.25
C ALA A 573 -23.61 -14.84 9.38
N ALA A 574 -23.70 -13.61 8.86
CA ALA A 574 -24.92 -12.81 8.87
C ALA A 574 -26.05 -13.45 8.05
N GLU A 575 -25.70 -14.12 6.95
CA GLU A 575 -26.65 -14.89 6.12
C GLU A 575 -26.94 -16.30 6.67
N ARG A 576 -26.44 -16.63 7.88
CA ARG A 576 -26.68 -17.89 8.59
C ARG A 576 -26.22 -19.14 7.82
N MET A 577 -25.19 -18.98 7.01
CA MET A 577 -24.58 -20.10 6.29
C MET A 577 -23.53 -20.79 7.18
N PRO A 578 -23.53 -22.12 7.28
CA PRO A 578 -22.65 -22.84 8.19
C PRO A 578 -21.20 -22.81 7.71
N PHE A 579 -20.28 -22.49 8.63
CA PHE A 579 -18.83 -22.61 8.43
C PHE A 579 -18.10 -22.87 9.75
N ASP A 580 -16.90 -23.42 9.66
CA ASP A 580 -16.05 -23.76 10.80
C ASP A 580 -15.22 -22.56 11.28
N MET A 581 -15.84 -21.72 12.12
CA MET A 581 -15.15 -20.58 12.74
C MET A 581 -14.00 -20.99 13.67
N GLY A 582 -13.92 -22.28 14.06
CA GLY A 582 -12.82 -22.82 14.85
C GLY A 582 -11.47 -22.76 14.12
N LYS A 583 -11.47 -22.76 12.78
CA LYS A 583 -10.25 -22.54 11.99
C LYS A 583 -9.80 -21.10 11.97
N LEU A 584 -10.72 -20.17 12.23
CA LEU A 584 -10.35 -18.78 12.41
C LEU A 584 -9.66 -18.64 13.76
N TYR A 585 -10.26 -19.04 14.88
CA TYR A 585 -9.66 -18.76 16.19
C TYR A 585 -8.67 -19.81 16.72
N GLY A 586 -8.65 -21.00 16.10
CA GLY A 586 -7.80 -22.12 16.50
C GLY A 586 -8.32 -22.82 17.75
N LEU A 587 -8.21 -24.15 17.74
CA LEU A 587 -8.07 -24.95 18.96
C LEU A 587 -6.66 -24.68 19.53
N LEU A 588 -6.40 -23.50 20.09
CA LEU A 588 -5.54 -23.50 21.27
C LEU A 588 -6.36 -24.30 22.27
N SER A 589 -5.85 -25.47 22.68
CA SER A 589 -6.46 -26.19 23.80
C SER A 589 -6.67 -25.14 24.88
N THR A 590 -7.94 -24.95 25.25
CA THR A 590 -8.34 -24.14 26.39
C THR A 590 -7.57 -24.55 27.65
N ASP A 591 -6.99 -25.74 27.64
CA ASP A 591 -5.93 -26.17 28.54
C ASP A 591 -4.57 -25.56 28.13
N LYS A 592 -4.19 -24.46 28.80
CA LYS A 592 -2.87 -23.81 28.80
C LYS A 592 -2.60 -22.76 27.71
N ILE A 593 -3.44 -21.73 27.65
CA ILE A 593 -2.87 -20.38 27.69
C ILE A 593 -2.88 -19.97 29.15
N MET A 594 -1.95 -20.53 29.94
CA MET A 594 -1.62 -19.81 31.16
C MET A 594 -0.96 -18.52 30.71
N PRO A 595 -1.25 -17.34 31.31
CA PRO A 595 -0.27 -16.27 31.27
C PRO A 595 1.07 -16.92 31.62
N ALA A 596 2.11 -16.65 30.84
CA ALA A 596 3.44 -17.08 31.24
C ALA A 596 3.66 -16.48 32.62
N ASP A 597 3.40 -17.27 33.66
CA ASP A 597 3.94 -17.05 34.97
C ASP A 597 5.43 -17.04 34.68
N LEU A 598 6.02 -15.84 34.71
CA LEU A 598 7.45 -15.61 34.80
C LEU A 598 7.92 -16.11 36.19
N GLY A 599 7.42 -17.27 36.63
CA GLY A 599 8.00 -18.11 37.64
C GLY A 599 9.34 -18.55 37.09
N SER A 600 10.34 -17.73 37.40
CA SER A 600 11.78 -17.96 37.49
C SER A 600 12.25 -19.41 37.34
N LYS A 601 11.98 -20.07 36.21
CA LYS A 601 12.72 -21.27 35.82
C LYS A 601 14.05 -20.79 35.28
N ARG A 602 15.00 -20.63 36.20
CA ARG A 602 16.43 -20.57 35.88
C ARG A 602 16.74 -21.75 34.97
N ILE A 603 17.05 -21.46 33.71
CA ILE A 603 17.83 -22.39 32.89
C ILE A 603 19.21 -22.40 33.53
N ILE A 604 19.49 -23.42 34.34
CA ILE A 604 20.82 -23.66 34.86
C ILE A 604 21.64 -24.19 33.68
N LEU A 605 22.38 -23.30 33.03
CA LEU A 605 23.52 -23.70 32.22
C LEU A 605 24.57 -24.22 33.21
N SER A 606 24.67 -25.54 33.37
CA SER A 606 25.76 -26.14 34.10
C SER A 606 27.04 -25.84 33.33
N THR A 607 27.82 -24.88 33.80
CA THR A 607 29.22 -24.75 33.41
C THR A 607 29.91 -26.05 33.80
N CYS A 608 30.62 -26.68 32.87
CA CYS A 608 31.56 -27.75 33.21
C CYS A 608 32.50 -27.18 34.28
N SER A 609 32.34 -27.71 35.49
CA SER A 609 33.10 -27.32 36.67
C SER A 609 34.58 -27.61 36.44
N LYS A 610 35.39 -26.59 36.72
CA LYS A 610 36.77 -26.61 37.22
C LYS A 610 37.49 -27.97 37.14
N GLY A 611 38.57 -27.99 36.37
CA GLY A 611 39.59 -29.04 36.44
C GLY A 611 40.08 -29.25 37.89
N PRO A 612 40.53 -30.47 38.22
CA PRO A 612 40.85 -30.84 39.59
C PRO A 612 42.14 -30.13 40.06
N SER A 613 42.08 -29.56 41.25
CA SER A 613 43.25 -29.17 42.03
C SER A 613 43.97 -30.42 42.53
N SER A 614 45.29 -30.41 42.40
CA SER A 614 46.24 -31.40 42.89
C SER A 614 46.08 -31.70 44.39
N ASP A 615 45.81 -32.96 44.75
CA ASP A 615 46.57 -33.59 45.83
C ASP A 615 46.58 -35.13 45.74
N SER A 616 47.67 -35.68 46.26
CA SER A 616 48.24 -37.02 46.14
C SER A 616 47.36 -38.25 46.47
N GLY A 617 47.61 -39.40 45.79
CA GLY A 617 47.31 -40.72 46.34
C GLY A 617 46.94 -41.85 45.37
N ALA A 618 47.93 -42.67 45.00
CA ALA A 618 47.84 -44.11 44.71
C ALA A 618 47.00 -44.66 43.52
N LYS A 619 47.74 -45.01 42.45
CA LYS A 619 47.78 -46.31 41.72
C LYS A 619 46.44 -47.04 41.47
N GLU A 620 46.04 -47.13 40.20
CA GLU A 620 46.13 -48.39 39.42
C GLU A 620 45.95 -48.16 37.91
N LYS A 621 46.72 -48.95 37.14
CA LYS A 621 46.89 -48.84 35.69
C LYS A 621 45.72 -49.48 34.94
N ALA A 622 45.26 -48.81 33.88
CA ALA A 622 44.88 -49.50 32.65
C ALA A 622 45.35 -48.67 31.45
N ASP A 623 46.12 -49.35 30.61
CA ASP A 623 47.01 -48.85 29.57
C ASP A 623 46.22 -48.68 28.26
N ILE A 624 46.08 -47.46 27.75
CA ILE A 624 45.80 -47.20 26.34
C ILE A 624 46.81 -46.17 25.85
N SER A 625 47.86 -46.70 25.21
CA SER A 625 48.91 -45.99 24.51
C SER A 625 48.36 -45.07 23.41
N LEU A 626 48.62 -43.76 23.52
CA LEU A 626 48.82 -42.87 22.38
C LEU A 626 50.23 -42.27 22.46
N LYS A 627 51.04 -42.60 21.46
CA LYS A 627 52.41 -42.14 21.28
C LYS A 627 52.47 -40.61 21.16
N LYS A 628 53.25 -40.02 22.07
CA LYS A 628 54.05 -38.79 21.99
C LYS A 628 53.94 -37.91 20.73
N ALA A 629 53.51 -36.67 20.95
CA ALA A 629 54.08 -35.47 20.35
C ALA A 629 54.32 -34.44 21.47
N GLU A 630 55.38 -34.65 22.26
CA GLU A 630 55.90 -33.67 23.23
C GLU A 630 56.73 -32.65 22.44
N GLY A 631 56.16 -31.48 22.16
CA GLY A 631 56.86 -30.38 21.48
C GLY A 631 56.08 -29.06 21.47
N ASP A 632 54.76 -29.09 21.28
CA ASP A 632 53.98 -27.87 20.95
C ASP A 632 53.33 -27.13 22.14
N TYR A 633 53.23 -27.73 23.33
CA TYR A 633 52.42 -27.12 24.40
C TYR A 633 53.11 -25.96 25.14
N PHE A 634 54.44 -25.96 25.21
CA PHE A 634 55.18 -24.87 25.86
C PHE A 634 55.26 -23.62 24.97
N ASP A 635 55.49 -23.80 23.67
CA ASP A 635 55.48 -22.71 22.70
C ASP A 635 54.10 -22.05 22.59
N LEU A 636 53.00 -22.82 22.67
CA LEU A 636 51.65 -22.29 22.63
C LEU A 636 51.31 -21.45 23.88
N ILE A 637 51.74 -21.88 25.07
CA ILE A 637 51.52 -21.12 26.31
C ILE A 637 52.37 -19.84 26.31
N GLU A 638 53.60 -19.89 25.80
CA GLU A 638 54.44 -18.70 25.67
C GLU A 638 53.90 -17.72 24.60
N LEU A 639 53.35 -18.23 23.49
CA LEU A 639 52.64 -17.44 22.48
C LEU A 639 51.37 -16.79 23.03
N ILE A 640 50.59 -17.51 23.86
CA ILE A 640 49.39 -16.96 24.51
C ILE A 640 49.78 -15.90 25.54
N SER A 641 50.82 -16.11 26.35
CA SER A 641 51.31 -15.10 27.30
C SER A 641 51.84 -13.84 26.58
N LYS A 642 52.65 -14.01 25.53
CA LYS A 642 53.10 -12.88 24.69
C LYS A 642 51.95 -12.18 23.96
N SER A 643 50.94 -12.93 23.52
CA SER A 643 49.73 -12.38 22.91
C SER A 643 48.91 -11.58 23.91
N VAL A 644 48.74 -12.06 25.14
CA VAL A 644 48.02 -11.35 26.21
C VAL A 644 48.77 -10.09 26.65
N GLU A 645 50.10 -10.14 26.79
CA GLU A 645 50.92 -8.96 27.08
C GLU A 645 50.88 -7.95 25.93
N SER A 646 51.04 -8.40 24.69
CA SER A 646 50.90 -7.57 23.47
C SER A 646 49.53 -6.91 23.37
N THR A 647 48.46 -7.64 23.69
CA THR A 647 47.08 -7.14 23.64
C THR A 647 46.83 -6.13 24.76
N SER A 648 47.38 -6.36 25.95
CA SER A 648 47.29 -5.44 27.09
C SER A 648 48.08 -4.15 26.83
N GLU A 649 49.25 -4.26 26.21
CA GLU A 649 50.06 -3.10 25.83
C GLU A 649 49.43 -2.30 24.68
N ALA A 650 48.86 -2.98 23.68
CA ALA A 650 48.06 -2.35 22.62
C ALA A 650 46.81 -1.66 23.18
N HIS A 651 46.15 -2.27 24.17
CA HIS A 651 45.00 -1.68 24.86
C HIS A 651 45.39 -0.45 25.69
N ARG A 652 46.52 -0.49 26.39
CA ARG A 652 47.07 0.68 27.10
C ARG A 652 47.42 1.81 26.14
N LYS A 653 48.11 1.53 25.02
CA LYS A 653 48.41 2.53 23.98
C LYS A 653 47.16 3.07 23.31
N PHE A 654 46.12 2.27 23.15
CA PHE A 654 44.81 2.70 22.65
C PHE A 654 44.10 3.63 23.64
N LEU A 655 44.17 3.36 24.95
CA LEU A 655 43.60 4.25 25.97
C LEU A 655 44.36 5.58 26.06
N GLU A 656 45.70 5.55 25.92
CA GLU A 656 46.53 6.75 25.81
C GLU A 656 46.16 7.55 24.54
N PHE A 657 46.07 6.89 23.38
CA PHE A 657 45.61 7.50 22.13
C PHE A 657 44.19 8.06 22.22
N SER A 658 43.26 7.38 22.89
CA SER A 658 41.88 7.83 23.08
C SER A 658 41.79 9.04 24.00
N ASN A 659 42.65 9.13 25.02
CA ASN A 659 42.75 10.30 25.88
C ASN A 659 43.40 11.49 25.15
N ASP A 660 44.44 11.24 24.35
CA ASP A 660 45.09 12.27 23.53
C ASP A 660 44.15 12.79 22.43
N MET A 661 43.37 11.89 21.81
CA MET A 661 42.30 12.24 20.88
C MET A 661 41.19 13.06 21.55
N SER A 662 40.80 12.71 22.78
CA SER A 662 39.79 13.47 23.52
C SER A 662 40.28 14.86 23.89
N LYS A 663 41.58 15.00 24.23
CA LYS A 663 42.25 16.30 24.40
C LYS A 663 42.32 17.09 23.10
N ALA A 664 42.75 16.46 22.00
CA ALA A 664 42.81 17.10 20.69
C ALA A 664 41.42 17.53 20.19
N TYR A 665 40.37 16.74 20.47
CA TYR A 665 38.99 17.13 20.19
C TYR A 665 38.52 18.28 21.07
N ALA A 666 38.86 18.30 22.35
CA ALA A 666 38.54 19.42 23.23
C ALA A 666 39.24 20.70 22.78
N GLU A 667 40.52 20.64 22.42
CA GLU A 667 41.29 21.77 21.87
C GLU A 667 40.78 22.21 20.50
N ALA A 668 40.38 21.28 19.63
CA ALA A 668 39.75 21.58 18.35
C ALA A 668 38.36 22.20 18.51
N LEU A 669 37.59 21.77 19.51
CA LEU A 669 36.29 22.37 19.85
C LEU A 669 36.47 23.78 20.43
N GLU A 670 37.52 24.00 21.22
CA GLU A 670 37.86 25.31 21.78
C GLU A 670 38.34 26.28 20.69
N LEU A 671 39.15 25.78 19.73
CA LEU A 671 39.57 26.51 18.54
C LEU A 671 38.37 26.80 17.62
N GLN A 672 37.45 25.84 17.43
CA GLN A 672 36.19 26.05 16.72
C GLN A 672 35.30 27.07 17.42
N MET A 673 35.18 27.03 18.74
CA MET A 673 34.41 28.01 19.50
C MET A 673 35.04 29.41 19.42
N ARG A 674 36.37 29.53 19.43
CA ARG A 674 37.07 30.79 19.14
C ARG A 674 36.84 31.27 17.70
N LEU A 675 36.97 30.39 16.71
CA LEU A 675 36.69 30.69 15.30
C LEU A 675 35.24 31.08 15.08
N ILE A 676 34.27 30.45 15.76
CA ILE A 676 32.84 30.79 15.70
C ILE A 676 32.59 32.14 16.38
N LYS A 677 33.31 32.46 17.47
CA LYS A 677 33.21 33.75 18.15
C LYS A 677 33.84 34.89 17.31
N ASP A 678 34.94 34.61 16.62
CA ASP A 678 35.59 35.53 15.70
C ASP A 678 34.79 35.67 14.38
N LEU A 679 34.22 34.59 13.85
CA LEU A 679 33.30 34.60 12.68
C LEU A 679 32.00 35.34 12.97
N ASN A 680 31.46 35.25 14.20
CA ASN A 680 30.28 36.00 14.63
C ASN A 680 30.57 37.47 14.94
N SER A 681 31.84 37.85 15.13
CA SER A 681 32.28 39.25 15.26
C SER A 681 32.65 39.91 13.91
N GLY A 682 32.81 39.09 12.87
CA GLY A 682 33.06 39.52 11.50
C GLY A 682 31.77 39.84 10.75
N ASN A 683 31.31 41.08 10.90
CA ASN A 683 30.23 41.67 10.12
C ASN A 683 30.51 41.55 8.60
N ARG A 684 30.04 40.48 7.95
CA ARG A 684 30.06 40.36 6.48
C ARG A 684 28.77 40.96 5.92
N LYS A 685 28.81 42.27 5.70
CA LYS A 685 27.94 42.94 4.73
C LYS A 685 28.22 42.33 3.36
N GLN A 686 27.34 41.44 2.90
CA GLN A 686 27.22 41.14 1.48
C GLN A 686 26.74 42.44 0.81
N ALA A 687 27.43 42.88 -0.24
CA ALA A 687 27.05 44.10 -0.95
C ALA A 687 25.66 43.90 -1.56
N ALA A 688 24.66 44.64 -1.06
CA ALA A 688 23.31 44.61 -1.60
C ALA A 688 23.34 45.09 -3.06
N GLU A 689 22.93 44.24 -4.00
CA GLU A 689 22.55 44.70 -5.33
C GLU A 689 21.45 45.75 -5.18
N LYS A 690 21.55 46.86 -5.92
CA LYS A 690 20.55 47.91 -5.84
C LYS A 690 19.24 47.37 -6.41
N PRO A 691 18.13 47.36 -5.66
CA PRO A 691 16.88 46.80 -6.14
C PRO A 691 16.37 47.58 -7.35
N LEU A 692 15.82 46.87 -8.33
CA LEU A 692 15.18 47.46 -9.50
C LEU A 692 13.87 48.15 -9.12
N PHE A 693 13.12 47.56 -8.18
CA PHE A 693 11.96 48.20 -7.54
C PHE A 693 12.10 48.09 -6.01
N THR A 694 12.03 49.24 -5.33
CA THR A 694 12.07 49.30 -3.85
C THR A 694 10.72 48.93 -3.25
N ARG A 695 10.67 48.76 -1.92
CA ARG A 695 9.42 48.51 -1.18
C ARG A 695 8.38 49.60 -1.47
N GLU A 696 8.79 50.87 -1.51
CA GLU A 696 7.90 51.99 -1.80
C GLU A 696 7.31 51.91 -3.21
N MET A 697 8.10 51.45 -4.19
CA MET A 697 7.61 51.25 -5.56
C MET A 697 6.67 50.05 -5.64
N CYS A 698 6.96 48.98 -4.91
CA CYS A 698 6.06 47.83 -4.84
C CYS A 698 4.74 48.21 -4.15
N MET A 699 4.78 49.09 -3.13
CA MET A 699 3.58 49.67 -2.50
C MET A 699 2.81 50.61 -3.45
N GLU A 700 3.51 51.46 -4.22
CA GLU A 700 2.86 52.26 -5.26
C GLU A 700 2.20 51.36 -6.31
N PHE A 701 2.76 50.20 -6.63
CA PHE A 701 2.12 49.21 -7.47
C PHE A 701 0.94 48.52 -6.78
N ALA A 702 0.97 48.29 -5.46
CA ALA A 702 -0.14 47.66 -4.72
C ALA A 702 -1.37 48.59 -4.60
N THR A 703 -1.18 49.85 -4.23
CA THR A 703 -2.29 50.77 -3.89
C THR A 703 -2.33 52.06 -4.72
N GLY A 704 -1.21 52.44 -5.33
CA GLY A 704 -1.04 53.69 -6.07
C GLY A 704 -1.24 53.55 -7.58
N SER A 705 -0.38 54.16 -8.39
CA SER A 705 -0.44 54.16 -9.85
C SER A 705 0.46 53.08 -10.46
N VAL A 706 -0.11 52.20 -11.29
CA VAL A 706 0.65 51.23 -12.09
C VAL A 706 1.59 51.97 -13.04
N ALA A 707 1.14 53.09 -13.63
CA ALA A 707 1.93 53.84 -14.59
C ALA A 707 3.18 54.50 -13.99
N LYS A 708 3.13 54.94 -12.72
CA LYS A 708 4.33 55.45 -12.03
C LYS A 708 5.40 54.38 -11.83
N VAL A 709 5.01 53.11 -11.81
CA VAL A 709 5.92 51.98 -11.58
C VAL A 709 6.37 51.37 -12.92
N LEU A 710 5.43 51.06 -13.80
CA LEU A 710 5.69 50.32 -15.03
C LEU A 710 5.94 51.22 -16.25
N GLY A 711 5.54 52.49 -16.23
CA GLY A 711 5.71 53.44 -17.33
C GLY A 711 4.39 54.01 -17.88
N PRO A 712 4.46 55.09 -18.69
CA PRO A 712 3.29 55.81 -19.19
C PRO A 712 2.37 54.96 -20.08
N GLU A 713 2.88 53.91 -20.72
CA GLU A 713 2.09 52.96 -21.51
C GLU A 713 1.03 52.20 -20.68
N PHE A 714 1.20 52.15 -19.35
CA PHE A 714 0.23 51.57 -18.41
C PHE A 714 -0.75 52.59 -17.80
N ALA A 715 -0.69 53.88 -18.19
CA ALA A 715 -1.58 54.92 -17.65
C ALA A 715 -3.07 54.61 -17.84
N ILE A 716 -3.43 53.92 -18.92
CA ILE A 716 -4.81 53.50 -19.13
C ILE A 716 -5.27 52.47 -18.10
N ALA A 717 -4.38 51.62 -17.57
CA ALA A 717 -4.73 50.61 -16.57
C ALA A 717 -5.16 51.23 -15.24
N ASP A 718 -4.65 52.42 -14.90
CA ASP A 718 -5.07 53.15 -13.71
C ASP A 718 -6.51 53.65 -13.79
N THR A 719 -7.11 53.69 -14.98
CA THR A 719 -8.52 54.07 -15.19
C THR A 719 -9.50 52.90 -15.07
N TYR A 720 -9.01 51.66 -15.07
CA TYR A 720 -9.86 50.48 -15.02
C TYR A 720 -10.44 50.25 -13.61
N ARG A 721 -11.69 49.76 -13.57
CA ARG A 721 -12.40 49.44 -12.33
C ARG A 721 -11.66 48.38 -11.51
N THR A 722 -11.14 47.36 -12.19
CA THR A 722 -10.27 46.34 -11.61
C THR A 722 -8.97 46.28 -12.41
N ARG A 723 -7.88 45.92 -11.75
CA ARG A 723 -6.55 45.79 -12.35
C ARG A 723 -5.68 44.91 -11.46
N VAL A 724 -4.62 44.34 -12.02
CA VAL A 724 -3.69 43.49 -11.27
C VAL A 724 -2.87 44.34 -10.30
N ARG A 725 -2.72 43.84 -9.08
CA ARG A 725 -2.03 44.50 -7.97
C ARG A 725 -1.26 43.47 -7.16
N LEU A 726 -0.14 43.89 -6.57
CA LEU A 726 0.42 43.18 -5.41
C LEU A 726 -0.51 43.43 -4.21
N PRO A 727 -0.60 42.51 -3.24
CA PRO A 727 -1.36 42.78 -2.02
C PRO A 727 -0.83 43.95 -1.20
N ASP A 728 -1.76 44.66 -0.57
CA ASP A 728 -1.48 45.74 0.38
C ASP A 728 -1.06 45.18 1.75
N GLU A 729 -0.62 46.04 2.66
CA GLU A 729 -0.39 45.68 4.05
C GLU A 729 -1.70 45.16 4.69
N PRO A 730 -1.64 44.04 5.42
CA PRO A 730 -0.44 43.41 5.98
C PRO A 730 0.16 42.25 5.16
N LEU A 731 -0.33 41.99 3.94
CA LEU A 731 0.13 40.91 3.05
C LEU A 731 1.13 41.39 1.98
N MET A 732 1.64 42.60 2.12
CA MET A 732 2.79 43.04 1.35
C MET A 732 4.05 42.24 1.76
N LEU A 733 4.25 41.11 1.09
CA LEU A 733 5.34 40.16 1.31
C LEU A 733 6.39 40.22 0.17
N VAL A 734 6.48 41.38 -0.49
CA VAL A 734 7.48 41.69 -1.51
C VAL A 734 8.20 42.95 -1.05
N ASP A 735 9.32 42.79 -0.35
CA ASP A 735 10.12 43.93 0.12
C ASP A 735 10.82 44.64 -1.05
N ARG A 736 11.19 43.88 -2.08
CA ARG A 736 11.92 44.40 -3.24
C ARG A 736 11.89 43.44 -4.41
N ILE A 737 11.99 44.02 -5.60
CA ILE A 737 12.21 43.29 -6.85
C ILE A 737 13.64 43.57 -7.32
N ILE A 738 14.41 42.51 -7.51
CA ILE A 738 15.83 42.55 -7.87
C ILE A 738 15.99 42.64 -9.38
N SER A 739 15.26 41.84 -10.13
CA SER A 739 15.31 41.80 -11.59
C SER A 739 13.96 41.47 -12.21
N VAL A 740 13.75 41.93 -13.43
CA VAL A 740 12.62 41.58 -14.29
C VAL A 740 13.16 41.30 -15.69
N GLU A 741 12.80 40.16 -16.24
CA GLU A 741 13.11 39.72 -17.61
C GLU A 741 11.81 39.47 -18.36
N GLY A 742 11.76 39.86 -19.63
CA GLY A 742 10.58 39.74 -20.48
C GLY A 742 10.31 41.03 -21.24
N GLU A 743 9.66 40.92 -22.40
CA GLU A 743 9.27 42.10 -23.17
C GLU A 743 7.98 42.69 -22.59
N LYS A 744 8.03 43.95 -22.16
CA LYS A 744 6.84 44.66 -21.66
C LYS A 744 5.70 44.58 -22.67
N THR A 745 4.49 44.39 -22.19
CA THR A 745 3.26 44.36 -23.01
C THR A 745 3.17 43.22 -24.05
N SER A 746 4.12 42.27 -24.06
CA SER A 746 4.17 41.21 -25.06
C SER A 746 3.17 40.07 -24.84
N LEU A 747 2.71 39.86 -23.60
CA LEU A 747 2.06 38.62 -23.15
C LEU A 747 2.89 37.36 -23.48
N GLY A 748 4.21 37.52 -23.58
CA GLY A 748 5.17 36.44 -23.77
C GLY A 748 5.65 35.83 -22.45
N PRO A 749 6.68 34.97 -22.48
CA PRO A 749 7.35 34.50 -21.28
C PRO A 749 8.09 35.64 -20.55
N GLY A 750 8.25 35.50 -19.24
CA GLY A 750 9.03 36.43 -18.43
C GLY A 750 9.45 35.82 -17.10
N LYS A 751 10.36 36.50 -16.41
CA LYS A 751 10.88 36.11 -15.09
C LYS A 751 11.02 37.32 -14.18
N VAL A 752 10.76 37.16 -12.90
CA VAL A 752 10.99 38.17 -11.86
C VAL A 752 11.69 37.53 -10.67
N THR A 753 12.67 38.23 -10.10
CA THR A 753 13.30 37.84 -8.84
C THR A 753 12.93 38.83 -7.75
N THR A 754 12.36 38.34 -6.64
CA THR A 754 11.93 39.15 -5.49
C THR A 754 12.55 38.68 -4.19
N GLU A 755 12.55 39.57 -3.19
CA GLU A 755 12.97 39.23 -1.83
C GLU A 755 11.93 39.66 -0.81
N HIS A 756 11.81 38.86 0.25
CA HIS A 756 10.98 39.10 1.43
C HIS A 756 11.78 38.89 2.71
N ASP A 757 11.78 39.88 3.60
CA ASP A 757 12.50 39.85 4.87
C ASP A 757 11.59 39.36 6.00
N VAL A 758 11.98 38.27 6.67
CA VAL A 758 11.28 37.75 7.83
C VAL A 758 11.78 38.51 9.07
N LEU A 759 11.09 39.59 9.42
CA LEU A 759 11.49 40.44 10.55
C LEU A 759 11.02 39.85 11.90
N PRO A 760 11.77 40.05 13.00
CA PRO A 760 11.31 39.69 14.33
C PRO A 760 10.00 40.38 14.71
N GLY A 761 9.07 39.64 15.32
CA GLY A 761 7.82 40.19 15.88
C GLY A 761 6.75 40.56 14.85
N VAL A 762 6.93 40.19 13.57
CA VAL A 762 5.86 40.37 12.58
C VAL A 762 4.65 39.50 12.90
N TRP A 763 3.47 40.03 12.57
CA TRP A 763 2.17 39.53 13.01
C TRP A 763 1.87 38.07 12.64
N TYR A 764 2.52 37.54 11.60
CA TYR A 764 2.27 36.22 11.06
C TYR A 764 3.20 35.13 11.63
N LEU A 765 4.19 35.50 12.46
CA LEU A 765 5.10 34.51 13.03
C LEU A 765 4.36 33.61 14.02
N ASP A 766 4.55 32.31 13.85
CA ASP A 766 4.10 31.29 14.78
C ASP A 766 5.31 30.47 15.24
N GLY A 767 5.56 30.42 16.56
CA GLY A 767 6.76 29.77 17.08
C GLY A 767 8.10 30.33 16.56
N ASN A 768 8.16 31.64 16.26
CA ASN A 768 9.28 32.28 15.54
C ASN A 768 9.57 31.67 14.16
N ARG A 769 8.53 31.21 13.46
CA ARG A 769 8.65 30.78 12.07
C ARG A 769 7.56 31.40 11.19
N ALA A 770 7.91 31.69 9.94
CA ALA A 770 6.94 32.06 8.92
C ALA A 770 6.17 30.80 8.49
N PRO A 771 4.84 30.75 8.64
CA PRO A 771 4.06 29.55 8.33
C PRO A 771 4.05 29.25 6.82
N VAL A 772 3.62 28.03 6.48
CA VAL A 772 3.57 27.54 5.09
C VAL A 772 2.79 28.48 4.18
N CYS A 773 1.60 28.93 4.59
CA CYS A 773 0.75 29.81 3.79
C CYS A 773 1.46 31.14 3.46
N ILE A 774 2.10 31.78 4.44
CA ILE A 774 2.83 33.04 4.24
C ILE A 774 4.06 32.84 3.35
N SER A 775 4.75 31.72 3.51
CA SER A 775 5.90 31.40 2.65
C SER A 775 5.46 31.18 1.21
N VAL A 776 4.31 30.55 0.96
CA VAL A 776 3.76 30.44 -0.41
C VAL A 776 3.35 31.81 -0.95
N GLU A 777 2.64 32.60 -0.15
CA GLU A 777 2.15 33.93 -0.52
C GLU A 777 3.27 34.92 -0.82
N ALA A 778 4.43 34.81 -0.17
CA ALA A 778 5.60 35.61 -0.50
C ALA A 778 6.11 35.43 -1.95
N GLY A 779 5.67 34.37 -2.65
CA GLY A 779 5.90 34.12 -4.08
C GLY A 779 4.92 34.80 -5.05
N GLN A 780 4.01 35.66 -4.57
CA GLN A 780 2.92 36.32 -5.32
C GLN A 780 3.32 37.35 -6.40
N ALA A 781 4.61 37.50 -6.70
CA ALA A 781 5.08 38.47 -7.69
C ALA A 781 4.85 38.02 -9.15
N ASP A 782 4.23 36.86 -9.37
CA ASP A 782 3.60 36.52 -10.65
C ASP A 782 2.52 37.54 -11.06
N LEU A 783 1.82 38.14 -10.08
CA LEU A 783 0.89 39.25 -10.30
C LEU A 783 1.59 40.49 -10.89
N PHE A 784 2.72 40.89 -10.30
CA PHE A 784 3.52 41.98 -10.84
C PHE A 784 4.02 41.65 -12.25
N LEU A 785 4.56 40.43 -12.45
CA LEU A 785 5.12 40.01 -13.73
C LEU A 785 4.06 39.92 -14.84
N CYS A 786 2.86 39.41 -14.57
CA CYS A 786 1.80 39.37 -15.57
C CYS A 786 1.28 40.76 -15.95
N SER A 787 1.22 41.70 -14.99
CA SER A 787 0.92 43.11 -15.28
C SER A 787 2.01 43.74 -16.14
N TYR A 788 3.29 43.55 -15.80
CA TYR A 788 4.44 43.97 -16.61
C TYR A 788 4.39 43.44 -18.05
N LEU A 789 3.99 42.17 -18.22
CA LEU A 789 3.82 41.53 -19.53
C LEU A 789 2.56 41.98 -20.28
N GLY A 790 1.67 42.77 -19.66
CA GLY A 790 0.59 43.50 -20.34
C GLY A 790 -0.83 42.98 -20.11
N ILE A 791 -1.07 42.15 -19.10
CA ILE A 791 -2.40 41.54 -18.92
C ILE A 791 -3.50 42.57 -18.66
N ASP A 792 -3.23 43.64 -17.92
CA ASP A 792 -4.19 44.71 -17.65
C ASP A 792 -4.68 45.40 -18.92
N LEU A 793 -3.78 45.58 -19.89
CA LEU A 793 -4.10 46.17 -21.20
C LEU A 793 -4.99 45.24 -22.04
N ALA A 794 -4.88 43.93 -21.83
CA ALA A 794 -5.65 42.92 -22.53
C ALA A 794 -7.05 42.74 -21.92
N VAL A 795 -7.17 42.66 -20.60
CA VAL A 795 -8.43 42.38 -19.90
C VAL A 795 -9.24 43.63 -19.54
N LYS A 796 -8.62 44.82 -19.57
CA LYS A 796 -9.26 46.13 -19.46
C LYS A 796 -10.17 46.32 -18.23
N GLY A 797 -9.85 45.61 -17.15
CA GLY A 797 -10.63 45.61 -15.90
C GLY A 797 -12.01 44.95 -15.98
N GLU A 798 -12.24 44.09 -16.97
CA GLU A 798 -13.47 43.29 -17.05
C GLU A 798 -13.34 41.93 -16.34
N ARG A 799 -12.10 41.53 -16.00
CA ARG A 799 -11.77 40.19 -15.47
C ARG A 799 -10.77 40.30 -14.33
N THR A 800 -10.89 39.40 -13.36
CA THR A 800 -10.07 39.35 -12.14
C THR A 800 -9.24 38.08 -12.08
N TYR A 801 -8.07 38.17 -11.44
CA TYR A 801 -7.15 37.06 -11.25
C TYR A 801 -7.77 35.93 -10.43
N ARG A 802 -7.43 34.70 -10.80
CA ARG A 802 -7.68 33.51 -9.99
C ARG A 802 -6.61 32.45 -10.25
N LEU A 803 -6.00 31.95 -9.17
CA LEU A 803 -5.18 30.75 -9.20
C LEU A 803 -6.08 29.51 -9.35
N LEU A 804 -5.73 28.61 -10.28
CA LEU A 804 -6.50 27.41 -10.59
C LEU A 804 -5.87 26.15 -9.98
N ASP A 805 -4.56 25.97 -10.18
CA ASP A 805 -3.84 24.78 -9.74
C ASP A 805 -2.34 25.07 -9.58
N ALA A 806 -1.67 24.35 -8.69
CA ALA A 806 -0.22 24.37 -8.49
C ALA A 806 0.25 23.23 -7.56
N THR A 807 1.44 22.70 -7.81
CA THR A 807 2.13 21.77 -6.91
C THR A 807 3.26 22.47 -6.16
N VAL A 808 3.17 22.52 -4.83
CA VAL A 808 4.17 23.17 -3.96
C VAL A 808 4.92 22.14 -3.13
N LYS A 809 6.25 22.29 -3.03
CA LYS A 809 7.13 21.45 -2.21
C LYS A 809 8.10 22.29 -1.38
N PHE A 810 8.16 22.02 -0.08
CA PHE A 810 9.19 22.55 0.82
C PHE A 810 10.37 21.56 0.93
N HIS A 811 11.59 22.08 0.96
CA HIS A 811 12.82 21.29 0.94
C HIS A 811 13.62 21.38 2.24
N CYS A 812 13.32 22.35 3.10
CA CYS A 812 13.94 22.52 4.41
C CYS A 812 12.92 23.08 5.43
N GLY A 813 13.39 23.38 6.64
CA GLY A 813 12.54 23.95 7.70
C GLY A 813 12.03 25.36 7.34
N LEU A 814 10.93 25.77 7.99
CA LEU A 814 10.30 27.06 7.73
C LEU A 814 11.22 28.25 8.10
N PRO A 815 11.10 29.39 7.38
CA PRO A 815 11.89 30.60 7.61
C PRO A 815 11.75 31.13 9.04
N GLN A 816 12.80 31.74 9.57
CA GLN A 816 12.85 32.32 10.91
C GLN A 816 13.24 33.80 10.87
N PRO A 817 13.02 34.56 11.95
CA PRO A 817 13.45 35.95 12.03
C PRO A 817 14.93 36.15 11.65
N GLY A 818 15.18 37.08 10.74
CA GLY A 818 16.49 37.38 10.18
C GLY A 818 16.79 36.69 8.85
N ASP A 819 15.94 35.76 8.40
CA ASP A 819 16.05 35.19 7.05
C ASP A 819 15.48 36.17 6.00
N THR A 820 16.13 36.22 4.84
CA THR A 820 15.57 36.81 3.61
C THR A 820 15.24 35.68 2.65
N ILE A 821 14.00 35.64 2.19
CA ILE A 821 13.54 34.66 1.22
C ILE A 821 13.59 35.28 -0.18
N ARG A 822 14.39 34.70 -1.07
CA ARG A 822 14.46 35.11 -2.48
C ARG A 822 13.61 34.18 -3.35
N TYR A 823 12.70 34.73 -4.14
CA TYR A 823 11.88 33.98 -5.10
C TYR A 823 12.32 34.29 -6.54
N ASP A 824 12.55 33.24 -7.32
CA ASP A 824 12.73 33.30 -8.76
C ASP A 824 11.45 32.79 -9.43
N ILE A 825 10.60 33.70 -9.91
CA ILE A 825 9.28 33.39 -10.46
C ILE A 825 9.30 33.55 -11.98
N GLU A 826 8.80 32.56 -12.70
CA GLU A 826 8.81 32.51 -14.16
C GLU A 826 7.39 32.26 -14.69
N ILE A 827 6.89 33.16 -15.53
CA ILE A 827 5.72 32.91 -16.37
C ILE A 827 6.23 32.32 -17.69
N GLU A 828 5.86 31.07 -17.95
CA GLU A 828 6.35 30.31 -19.09
C GLU A 828 5.62 30.68 -20.39
N LYS A 829 4.33 30.97 -20.30
CA LYS A 829 3.48 31.36 -21.44
C LYS A 829 2.11 31.86 -20.99
N PHE A 830 1.49 32.67 -21.85
CA PHE A 830 0.05 32.93 -21.85
C PHE A 830 -0.66 32.07 -22.90
N VAL A 831 -1.89 31.67 -22.59
CA VAL A 831 -2.80 30.97 -23.49
C VAL A 831 -4.14 31.70 -23.43
N ARG A 832 -4.68 32.03 -24.61
CA ARG A 832 -6.02 32.61 -24.73
C ARG A 832 -7.01 31.53 -25.14
N GLN A 833 -8.06 31.34 -24.33
CA GLN A 833 -9.18 30.46 -24.63
C GLN A 833 -10.46 31.30 -24.72
N LYS A 834 -10.96 31.52 -25.94
CA LYS A 834 -12.00 32.53 -26.23
C LYS A 834 -11.56 33.91 -25.72
N ASP A 835 -12.23 34.46 -24.70
CA ASP A 835 -11.92 35.75 -24.09
C ASP A 835 -11.26 35.62 -22.71
N THR A 836 -11.02 34.38 -22.26
CA THR A 836 -10.31 34.09 -21.01
C THR A 836 -8.80 33.99 -21.28
N TYR A 837 -8.02 34.65 -20.44
CA TYR A 837 -6.56 34.56 -20.46
C TYR A 837 -6.12 33.62 -19.34
N LEU A 838 -5.32 32.63 -19.70
CA LEU A 838 -4.64 31.70 -18.78
C LEU A 838 -3.14 31.91 -18.91
N PHE A 839 -2.41 31.71 -17.83
CA PHE A 839 -0.95 31.66 -17.87
C PHE A 839 -0.40 30.55 -16.98
N PHE A 840 0.75 30.04 -17.39
CA PHE A 840 1.44 28.95 -16.70
C PHE A 840 2.73 29.49 -16.10
N PHE A 841 3.00 29.12 -14.85
CA PHE A 841 4.11 29.67 -14.10
C PHE A 841 4.70 28.67 -13.11
N LYS A 842 5.92 28.97 -12.65
CA LYS A 842 6.65 28.21 -11.65
C LYS A 842 7.53 29.16 -10.85
N PHE A 843 7.92 28.75 -9.64
CA PHE A 843 8.97 29.48 -8.92
C PHE A 843 9.87 28.57 -8.08
N ASP A 844 11.07 29.07 -7.80
CA ASP A 844 11.99 28.53 -6.80
C ASP A 844 12.27 29.60 -5.73
N GLY A 845 12.13 29.24 -4.46
CA GLY A 845 12.44 30.08 -3.30
C GLY A 845 13.68 29.61 -2.56
N TYR A 846 14.51 30.55 -2.08
CA TYR A 846 15.80 30.31 -1.44
C TYR A 846 15.99 31.15 -0.18
N ILE A 847 16.74 30.62 0.80
CA ILE A 847 17.32 31.38 1.92
C ILE A 847 18.84 31.20 1.83
N GLY A 848 19.56 32.28 1.47
CA GLY A 848 20.94 32.17 1.02
C GLY A 848 21.06 31.19 -0.16
N ASP A 849 21.97 30.23 -0.07
CA ASP A 849 22.15 29.19 -1.10
C ASP A 849 21.24 27.97 -0.92
N LYS A 850 20.41 27.93 0.14
CA LYS A 850 19.55 26.79 0.45
C LYS A 850 18.20 26.95 -0.22
N LYS A 851 17.80 25.95 -1.01
CA LYS A 851 16.46 25.87 -1.59
C LYS A 851 15.42 25.65 -0.48
N LEU A 852 14.48 26.58 -0.35
CA LEU A 852 13.39 26.57 0.63
C LEU A 852 12.16 25.88 0.05
N ILE A 853 11.68 26.38 -1.09
CA ILE A 853 10.37 26.04 -1.64
C ILE A 853 10.43 25.99 -3.16
N THR A 854 9.62 25.13 -3.78
CA THR A 854 9.42 25.11 -5.23
C THR A 854 7.94 24.99 -5.54
N MET A 855 7.45 25.79 -6.49
CA MET A 855 6.13 25.65 -7.09
C MET A 855 6.27 25.22 -8.55
N ARG A 856 5.51 24.20 -8.97
CA ARG A 856 5.46 23.66 -10.33
C ARG A 856 4.01 23.50 -10.77
N ASP A 857 3.82 23.38 -12.09
CA ASP A 857 2.51 23.20 -12.72
C ASP A 857 1.51 24.32 -12.34
N GLY A 858 2.02 25.52 -12.04
CA GLY A 858 1.21 26.67 -11.68
C GLY A 858 0.36 27.10 -12.86
N CYS A 859 -0.95 27.20 -12.65
CA CYS A 859 -1.90 27.67 -13.65
C CYS A 859 -2.83 28.70 -13.01
N ALA A 860 -2.86 29.89 -13.59
CA ALA A 860 -3.75 30.97 -13.17
C ALA A 860 -4.43 31.60 -14.39
N GLY A 861 -5.50 32.35 -14.15
CA GLY A 861 -6.26 32.99 -15.21
C GLY A 861 -7.03 34.21 -14.78
N PHE A 862 -7.67 34.84 -15.76
CA PHE A 862 -8.46 36.05 -15.61
C PHE A 862 -9.89 35.81 -16.04
N PHE A 863 -10.82 35.95 -15.10
CA PHE A 863 -12.22 35.55 -15.24
C PHE A 863 -13.18 36.68 -14.87
N THR A 864 -14.34 36.69 -15.50
CA THR A 864 -15.49 37.50 -15.07
C THR A 864 -16.13 36.90 -13.81
N GLU A 865 -16.92 37.68 -13.09
CA GLU A 865 -17.67 37.17 -11.91
C GLU A 865 -18.56 35.97 -12.27
N ASP A 866 -19.18 35.98 -13.44
CA ASP A 866 -20.04 34.89 -13.90
C ASP A 866 -19.24 33.62 -14.22
N GLU A 867 -18.05 33.74 -14.83
CA GLU A 867 -17.16 32.60 -15.05
C GLU A 867 -16.64 32.00 -13.73
N VAL A 868 -16.37 32.84 -12.73
CA VAL A 868 -15.99 32.40 -11.37
C VAL A 868 -17.15 31.67 -10.69
N LYS A 869 -18.37 32.23 -10.70
CA LYS A 869 -19.56 31.60 -10.10
C LYS A 869 -19.90 30.25 -10.74
N ASN A 870 -19.66 30.11 -12.04
CA ASN A 870 -19.95 28.89 -12.80
C ASN A 870 -18.77 27.91 -12.87
N SER A 871 -17.61 28.25 -12.30
CA SER A 871 -16.50 27.31 -12.16
C SER A 871 -16.80 26.30 -11.05
N GLY A 872 -16.56 25.01 -11.29
CA GLY A 872 -16.85 23.92 -10.34
C GLY A 872 -15.96 23.89 -9.07
N GLY A 873 -15.30 25.00 -8.72
CA GLY A 873 -14.37 25.06 -7.58
C GLY A 873 -13.09 24.25 -7.82
N ILE A 874 -12.54 23.68 -6.75
CA ILE A 874 -11.43 22.72 -6.83
C ILE A 874 -11.98 21.40 -7.36
N ILE A 875 -11.67 21.08 -8.62
CA ILE A 875 -12.09 19.84 -9.26
C ILE A 875 -11.04 18.78 -8.95
N LEU A 876 -11.30 17.98 -7.91
CA LEU A 876 -10.45 16.84 -7.57
C LEU A 876 -10.65 15.74 -8.61
N THR A 877 -9.55 15.18 -9.11
CA THR A 877 -9.59 14.01 -9.98
C THR A 877 -10.15 12.78 -9.23
N GLU A 878 -10.71 11.80 -9.94
CA GLU A 878 -11.10 10.52 -9.32
C GLU A 878 -9.93 9.88 -8.57
N LYS A 879 -8.71 10.04 -9.11
CA LYS A 879 -7.49 9.59 -8.46
C LYS A 879 -7.32 10.26 -7.11
N GLU A 880 -7.61 11.56 -6.96
CA GLU A 880 -7.46 12.38 -5.74
C GLU A 880 -8.58 12.17 -4.71
N ILE A 881 -9.77 11.82 -5.15
CA ILE A 881 -10.91 11.48 -4.28
C ILE A 881 -10.80 10.03 -3.76
N SER A 882 -10.21 9.14 -4.56
CA SER A 882 -10.05 7.74 -4.19
C SER A 882 -9.11 7.57 -2.97
N PRO A 883 -9.44 6.72 -1.99
CA PRO A 883 -8.50 6.34 -0.94
C PRO A 883 -7.19 5.82 -1.55
N ALA A 884 -6.06 6.35 -1.09
CA ALA A 884 -4.74 5.86 -1.46
C ALA A 884 -4.23 4.89 -0.38
N GLU A 885 -3.24 4.07 -0.72
CA GLU A 885 -2.52 3.30 0.31
C GLU A 885 -2.04 4.25 1.40
N ALA A 886 -2.37 3.92 2.64
CA ALA A 886 -1.94 4.72 3.78
C ALA A 886 -0.41 4.80 3.76
N LYS A 887 0.13 5.99 3.50
CA LYS A 887 1.56 6.26 3.71
C LYS A 887 1.79 6.30 5.22
N SER A 888 1.79 5.16 5.88
CA SER A 888 2.06 5.07 7.32
C SER A 888 3.46 5.65 7.55
N PRO A 889 3.63 6.80 8.22
CA PRO A 889 4.94 7.12 8.77
C PRO A 889 5.30 5.97 9.70
N CYS A 890 6.44 5.34 9.44
CA CYS A 890 6.95 4.26 10.27
C CYS A 890 7.04 4.77 11.72
N ASN A 891 6.34 4.10 12.65
CA ASN A 891 6.19 4.40 14.10
C ASN A 891 4.95 5.21 14.51
N ARG A 892 3.72 4.75 14.20
CA ARG A 892 2.53 5.22 14.94
C ARG A 892 2.57 4.67 16.36
N GLN A 893 2.95 5.49 17.33
CA GLN A 893 2.48 5.33 18.72
C GLN A 893 0.96 5.52 18.71
N GLU A 894 0.25 4.78 19.55
CA GLU A 894 -1.19 4.98 19.71
C GLU A 894 -1.45 6.43 20.13
N LEU A 895 -2.40 7.08 19.43
CA LEU A 895 -2.84 8.42 19.81
C LEU A 895 -3.54 8.32 21.16
N VAL A 896 -3.30 9.31 22.01
CA VAL A 896 -4.04 9.44 23.26
C VAL A 896 -5.54 9.49 22.92
N PRO A 897 -6.39 8.67 23.56
CA PRO A 897 -7.83 8.73 23.35
C PRO A 897 -8.33 10.16 23.59
N PHE A 898 -8.98 10.74 22.59
CA PHE A 898 -9.61 12.05 22.72
C PHE A 898 -11.10 11.87 23.02
N TYR A 899 -11.61 12.70 23.92
CA TYR A 899 -12.96 12.58 24.46
C TYR A 899 -14.02 13.30 23.63
N SER A 900 -13.60 14.18 22.72
CA SER A 900 -14.47 14.92 21.81
C SER A 900 -13.91 14.93 20.39
N ASP A 901 -14.77 14.71 19.41
CA ASP A 901 -14.48 14.90 17.99
C ASP A 901 -14.78 16.34 17.53
N LYS A 902 -15.22 17.21 18.44
CA LYS A 902 -15.61 18.61 18.20
C LYS A 902 -15.01 19.55 19.23
N TYR A 903 -14.60 20.73 18.77
CA TYR A 903 -14.02 21.78 19.62
C TYR A 903 -14.57 23.13 19.18
N ASP A 904 -15.16 23.86 20.12
CA ASP A 904 -15.59 25.24 19.92
C ASP A 904 -14.43 26.23 20.12
N ASP A 905 -14.71 27.52 19.93
CA ASP A 905 -13.67 28.55 19.97
C ASP A 905 -13.01 28.66 21.35
N ASP A 906 -13.78 28.47 22.43
CA ASP A 906 -13.25 28.44 23.80
C ASP A 906 -12.23 27.30 23.97
N SER A 907 -12.55 26.12 23.44
CA SER A 907 -11.64 24.97 23.45
C SER A 907 -10.37 25.23 22.62
N LEU A 908 -10.48 25.89 21.48
CA LEU A 908 -9.33 26.24 20.65
C LEU A 908 -8.47 27.34 21.29
N ASP A 909 -9.07 28.28 22.03
CA ASP A 909 -8.35 29.30 22.79
C ASP A 909 -7.49 28.69 23.90
N LEU A 910 -7.91 27.56 24.49
CA LEU A 910 -7.06 26.78 25.42
C LEU A 910 -5.82 26.22 24.69
N LEU A 911 -5.96 25.67 23.48
CA LEU A 911 -4.83 25.22 22.67
C LEU A 911 -3.88 26.36 22.27
N ARG A 912 -4.42 27.54 21.95
CA ARG A 912 -3.61 28.75 21.67
C ARG A 912 -2.79 29.18 22.89
N ARG A 913 -3.30 28.98 24.10
CA ARG A 913 -2.58 29.23 25.36
C ARG A 913 -1.61 28.10 25.73
N GLY A 914 -1.69 26.96 25.03
CA GLY A 914 -0.92 25.76 25.31
C GLY A 914 -1.46 24.90 26.45
N ASP A 915 -2.73 25.11 26.83
CA ASP A 915 -3.45 24.35 27.86
C ASP A 915 -4.09 23.11 27.25
N LEU A 916 -3.33 22.01 27.25
CA LEU A 916 -3.78 20.73 26.71
C LEU A 916 -4.79 20.03 27.62
N ASP A 917 -4.67 20.20 28.94
CA ASP A 917 -5.57 19.58 29.92
C ASP A 917 -6.96 20.22 29.84
N GLY A 918 -7.02 21.55 29.80
CA GLY A 918 -8.27 22.28 29.62
C GLY A 918 -8.99 21.93 28.31
N CYS A 919 -8.24 21.67 27.22
CA CYS A 919 -8.83 21.36 25.91
C CYS A 919 -9.17 19.88 25.72
N PHE A 920 -8.22 18.97 25.99
CA PHE A 920 -8.34 17.55 25.68
C PHE A 920 -8.62 16.68 26.91
N GLY A 921 -8.62 17.25 28.11
CA GLY A 921 -8.91 16.57 29.38
C GLY A 921 -7.69 15.92 30.05
N HIS A 922 -7.95 15.33 31.22
CA HIS A 922 -6.95 14.89 32.21
C HIS A 922 -5.84 13.95 31.71
N LEU A 923 -6.01 13.25 30.58
CA LEU A 923 -4.91 12.45 30.00
C LEU A 923 -3.71 13.32 29.56
N PHE A 924 -3.94 14.62 29.42
CA PHE A 924 -2.92 15.61 29.09
C PHE A 924 -2.45 16.41 30.31
N GLU A 925 -2.84 16.01 31.53
CA GLU A 925 -2.43 16.66 32.77
C GLU A 925 -0.89 16.74 32.89
N GLY A 926 -0.38 17.92 33.23
CA GLY A 926 1.05 18.17 33.36
C GLY A 926 1.83 18.23 32.04
N LYS A 927 1.17 18.11 30.88
CA LYS A 927 1.81 18.32 29.56
C LYS A 927 1.70 19.79 29.16
N LYS A 928 2.81 20.36 28.67
CA LYS A 928 2.85 21.72 28.12
C LYS A 928 3.29 21.67 26.66
N LEU A 929 2.58 22.40 25.79
CA LEU A 929 3.00 22.62 24.42
C LEU A 929 4.19 23.57 24.37
N ALA A 930 5.18 23.25 23.54
CA ALA A 930 6.20 24.21 23.14
C ALA A 930 5.52 25.39 22.41
N ASP A 931 6.08 26.59 22.51
CA ASP A 931 5.51 27.79 21.86
C ASP A 931 5.34 27.61 20.34
N SER A 932 6.20 26.82 19.70
CA SER A 932 6.12 26.50 18.27
C SER A 932 5.10 25.43 17.88
N LEU A 933 4.33 24.91 18.84
CA LEU A 933 3.31 23.89 18.62
C LEU A 933 1.91 24.36 19.05
N LYS A 934 1.79 25.61 19.53
CA LYS A 934 0.50 26.22 19.87
C LYS A 934 -0.27 26.55 18.59
N LEU A 935 -1.59 26.66 18.70
CA LEU A 935 -2.36 27.24 17.59
C LEU A 935 -2.05 28.74 17.48
N PRO A 936 -1.97 29.29 16.25
CA PRO A 936 -1.72 30.70 16.06
C PRO A 936 -2.87 31.56 16.59
N GLY A 937 -2.51 32.71 17.16
CA GLY A 937 -3.44 33.72 17.67
C GLY A 937 -3.41 35.02 16.87
N GLY A 938 -4.06 36.06 17.39
CA GLY A 938 -4.10 37.39 16.75
C GLY A 938 -4.72 37.34 15.35
N ARG A 939 -4.08 37.98 14.36
CA ARG A 939 -4.55 37.99 12.96
C ARG A 939 -4.51 36.60 12.30
N MET A 940 -3.69 35.68 12.81
CA MET A 940 -3.60 34.30 12.32
C MET A 940 -4.64 33.36 12.97
N LYS A 941 -5.60 33.89 13.74
CA LYS A 941 -6.79 33.15 14.19
C LYS A 941 -7.73 32.94 13.00
N LEU A 942 -7.43 31.90 12.21
CA LEU A 942 -8.16 31.56 10.97
C LEU A 942 -9.04 30.30 11.11
N ILE A 943 -9.32 29.89 12.35
CA ILE A 943 -10.16 28.73 12.67
C ILE A 943 -10.96 29.07 13.93
N ASP A 944 -12.28 29.00 13.85
CA ASP A 944 -13.16 29.28 15.00
C ASP A 944 -13.62 27.99 15.67
N ARG A 945 -13.74 26.90 14.92
CA ARG A 945 -14.25 25.63 15.45
C ARG A 945 -13.82 24.43 14.63
N ILE A 946 -13.71 23.30 15.32
CA ILE A 946 -13.51 21.97 14.73
C ILE A 946 -14.83 21.21 14.79
N LEU A 947 -15.35 20.83 13.62
CA LEU A 947 -16.61 20.12 13.46
C LEU A 947 -16.47 18.59 13.56
N SER A 948 -15.30 18.07 13.21
CA SER A 948 -15.02 16.64 13.27
C SER A 948 -13.52 16.41 13.21
N ILE A 949 -13.04 15.49 14.05
CA ILE A 949 -11.71 14.88 13.95
C ILE A 949 -11.88 13.39 13.70
N ASP A 950 -11.38 12.90 12.58
CA ASP A 950 -11.24 11.47 12.32
C ASP A 950 -9.75 11.15 12.12
N PRO A 951 -9.05 10.60 13.14
CA PRO A 951 -7.62 10.30 13.08
C PRO A 951 -7.23 9.21 12.08
N THR A 952 -8.22 8.49 11.56
CA THR A 952 -8.06 7.45 10.55
C THR A 952 -8.53 7.89 9.17
N GLY A 953 -9.12 9.08 9.07
CA GLY A 953 -9.65 9.61 7.83
C GLY A 953 -8.61 10.24 6.93
N GLY A 954 -9.10 10.84 5.84
CA GLY A 954 -8.28 11.42 4.79
C GLY A 954 -7.70 10.36 3.84
N ARG A 955 -7.29 10.83 2.66
CA ARG A 955 -6.81 10.01 1.54
C ARG A 955 -5.73 8.99 1.91
N PHE A 956 -4.89 9.29 2.89
CA PHE A 956 -3.74 8.47 3.30
C PHE A 956 -3.91 7.83 4.70
N GLY A 957 -5.10 7.88 5.30
CA GLY A 957 -5.36 7.32 6.63
C GLY A 957 -4.57 7.96 7.77
N LEU A 958 -4.05 9.18 7.55
CA LEU A 958 -3.23 9.94 8.51
C LEU A 958 -4.07 10.82 9.44
N GLY A 959 -5.36 10.90 9.19
CA GLY A 959 -6.29 11.75 9.91
C GLY A 959 -6.87 12.84 9.01
N ILE A 960 -8.11 13.21 9.29
CA ILE A 960 -8.80 14.36 8.70
C ILE A 960 -9.41 15.19 9.83
N ILE A 961 -9.21 16.50 9.75
CA ILE A 961 -9.86 17.48 10.60
C ILE A 961 -10.74 18.33 9.69
N ARG A 962 -12.00 18.50 10.06
CA ARG A 962 -12.89 19.47 9.44
C ARG A 962 -13.10 20.62 10.39
N ALA A 963 -12.76 21.82 9.94
CA ALA A 963 -12.88 23.03 10.72
C ALA A 963 -13.62 24.11 9.93
N GLU A 964 -14.14 25.11 10.64
CA GLU A 964 -14.82 26.27 10.07
C GLU A 964 -14.23 27.56 10.65
N ALA A 965 -14.28 28.61 9.83
CA ALA A 965 -14.07 29.98 10.21
C ALA A 965 -15.19 30.83 9.62
N ASP A 966 -15.74 31.75 10.42
CA ASP A 966 -16.70 32.74 9.97
C ASP A 966 -15.95 33.88 9.29
N ILE A 967 -16.34 34.18 8.04
CA ILE A 967 -15.75 35.26 7.26
C ILE A 967 -16.64 36.50 7.37
N HIS A 968 -16.09 37.60 7.86
CA HIS A 968 -16.78 38.86 8.04
C HIS A 968 -16.24 39.91 7.05
N PRO A 969 -17.09 40.83 6.53
CA PRO A 969 -16.65 41.85 5.58
C PRO A 969 -15.53 42.80 6.06
N ASN A 970 -15.22 42.80 7.36
CA ASN A 970 -14.20 43.64 7.97
C ASN A 970 -12.96 42.85 8.39
N ASP A 971 -12.85 41.57 8.00
CA ASP A 971 -11.66 40.77 8.27
C ASP A 971 -10.46 41.35 7.54
N TRP A 972 -9.29 41.29 8.17
CA TRP A 972 -8.09 41.98 7.71
C TRP A 972 -7.53 41.50 6.35
N PHE A 973 -8.02 40.37 5.84
CA PHE A 973 -7.59 39.72 4.60
C PHE A 973 -8.60 39.86 3.45
N LEU A 974 -9.70 40.58 3.65
CA LEU A 974 -10.68 40.96 2.63
C LEU A 974 -10.55 42.45 2.31
#